data_AF-A0A6N2L692-F1
#
_entry.id   AF-A0A6N2L692-F1
#
_cell.length_a   1.000
_cell.length_b   1.000
_cell.length_c   1.000
_cell.angle_alpha   90.00
_cell.angle_beta   90.00
_cell.angle_gamma   90.00
#
_symmetry.space_group_name_H-M   'P 1'
#
loop_
_entity.id
_entity.type
_entity.pdbx_description
1 polymer ?
#
loop_
_entity_poly.entity_id
_entity_poly.type
_entity_poly.pdbx_seq_one_letter_code
_entity_poly.pdbx_strand_id
1 'polypeptide(L)'
;MGEIDPAFIQETEYRPVFKTIEADEEIPLINLSVSTPSDTKEVVSKIGEASKKWGFFQVINHGVPLELRQKIEKVAKEFFDQPMEEKRKVKRDELHPMGYHDGEHTKNVRDWKEVFDFLVVDPTLIPASDDPDDKELRVLTNQWPHKPSELRELCQEYTRQVEKLAFKLLELISSSLGLPADRLNGYFKDQISFARFNHYPPCPAPHLALGVGRHKDGGALTILSQDDVGGLQIGRRSDGEWIPVKPIPDAFIINIGNCMQRERLSIPFFFFPSHYVDIKPLDELINEQNPAKYKEFNWGKFFASRNRSDYKKRERENIQIDHFKASEKIKVITMGEVDPAFIQPQEHRPKPDITRAEGIPLIDLSTISSPISNLDNDQALGVLVEEIGDACKNWGFFQVINHGVPLAKRQNIEKASRFFFDQPLEEKRKVRRNEEKVLGYYDTEHTKNVRDWKEDPTVVPASYKPADEELTRWFNQWPEYPNDLREVCEEYAKEMEKLACKLMGLIALSLGLPEDRFHGFFEEQTSFIRLNHYPPCPVPDLALGVGRHKDAFALTILAQDDVGGLEVKRKTDGEWLWVKPTPNAYIINVGDIIQVWSNDTYESVEHRAMVNSGRERFSIPYFLAPAHYTNVQPLEELTNQQNPAKYKPYNWGKYLVTRKRSNFQKLDVENLQIHHFKIPESELAEKLD
;
A
#
# COMPACT_ATOMS: atom_id res chain seq x y z
N MET A 1 26.63 8.08 27.33
CA MET A 1 25.19 8.35 27.09
C MET A 1 24.55 7.02 26.76
N GLY A 2 23.34 6.72 27.25
CA GLY A 2 22.68 5.46 26.92
C GLY A 2 22.22 5.46 25.47
N GLU A 3 22.38 4.33 24.78
CA GLU A 3 21.78 4.13 23.47
C GLU A 3 20.25 4.09 23.62
N ILE A 4 19.53 4.81 22.77
CA ILE A 4 18.07 4.74 22.70
C ILE A 4 17.68 3.48 21.92
N ASP A 5 16.65 2.77 22.37
CA ASP A 5 16.11 1.60 21.67
C ASP A 5 15.78 1.98 20.20
N PRO A 6 16.37 1.29 19.19
CA PRO A 6 16.17 1.60 17.78
C PRO A 6 14.71 1.65 17.35
N ALA A 7 13.79 0.96 18.04
CA ALA A 7 12.36 0.98 17.74
C ALA A 7 11.73 2.38 17.82
N PHE A 8 12.33 3.33 18.55
CA PHE A 8 11.85 4.71 18.67
C PHE A 8 12.54 5.70 17.71
N ILE A 9 13.59 5.28 16.98
CA ILE A 9 14.40 6.18 16.15
C ILE A 9 13.65 6.51 14.86
N GLN A 10 13.32 7.79 14.68
CA GLN A 10 12.78 8.32 13.43
C GLN A 10 13.85 8.33 12.33
N GLU A 11 13.44 7.99 11.11
CA GLU A 11 14.24 8.22 9.90
C GLU A 11 14.56 9.71 9.73
N THR A 12 15.64 10.03 9.01
CA THR A 12 16.21 11.38 8.99
C THR A 12 15.23 12.49 8.57
N GLU A 13 14.25 12.21 7.70
CA GLU A 13 13.22 13.17 7.28
C GLU A 13 12.03 13.34 8.26
N TYR A 14 11.88 12.42 9.22
CA TYR A 14 10.83 12.45 10.25
C TYR A 14 11.33 12.91 11.63
N ARG A 15 12.65 13.07 11.81
CA ARG A 15 13.25 13.54 13.07
C ARG A 15 12.73 14.92 13.51
N PRO A 16 12.64 15.19 14.83
CA PRO A 16 12.17 16.48 15.33
C PRO A 16 13.03 17.66 14.87
N VAL A 17 12.38 18.71 14.37
CA VAL A 17 13.03 19.99 14.02
C VAL A 17 12.70 21.01 15.10
N PHE A 18 13.73 21.40 15.86
CA PHE A 18 13.60 22.37 16.94
C PHE A 18 13.69 23.81 16.40
N LYS A 19 12.58 24.35 15.90
CA LYS A 19 12.43 25.79 15.61
C LYS A 19 12.02 26.57 16.86
N THR A 20 12.50 27.80 16.98
CA THR A 20 11.91 28.84 17.85
C THR A 20 10.66 29.44 17.20
N ILE A 21 9.68 29.85 18.01
CA ILE A 21 8.43 30.47 17.55
C ILE A 21 8.68 31.95 17.22
N GLU A 22 8.25 32.40 16.04
CA GLU A 22 8.17 33.83 15.70
C GLU A 22 6.75 34.37 15.97
N ALA A 23 6.66 35.64 16.39
CA ALA A 23 5.43 36.20 16.98
C ALA A 23 4.25 36.30 15.99
N ASP A 24 4.51 36.44 14.68
CA ASP A 24 3.49 36.56 13.65
C ASP A 24 2.90 35.19 13.21
N GLU A 25 3.39 34.08 13.77
CA GLU A 25 2.95 32.72 13.46
C GLU A 25 1.98 32.10 14.49
N GLU A 26 1.57 32.83 15.53
CA GLU A 26 0.77 32.28 16.63
C GLU A 26 -0.63 31.78 16.21
N ILE A 27 -1.02 30.62 16.75
CA ILE A 27 -2.31 29.97 16.52
C ILE A 27 -3.44 30.75 17.25
N PRO A 28 -4.62 30.97 16.63
CA PRO A 28 -5.60 31.92 17.14
C PRO A 28 -6.09 31.61 18.56
N LEU A 29 -5.92 32.56 19.48
CA LEU A 29 -6.51 32.51 20.82
C LEU A 29 -7.91 33.16 20.81
N ILE A 30 -8.92 32.42 21.23
CA ILE A 30 -10.33 32.82 21.22
C ILE A 30 -10.87 32.81 22.65
N ASN A 31 -11.42 33.93 23.09
CA ASN A 31 -12.10 34.02 24.37
C ASN A 31 -13.58 33.59 24.23
N LEU A 32 -14.03 32.61 25.02
CA LEU A 32 -15.41 32.11 24.99
C LEU A 32 -16.34 32.76 26.03
N SER A 33 -15.87 33.79 26.75
CA SER A 33 -16.73 34.65 27.57
C SER A 33 -17.52 35.61 26.66
N VAL A 34 -18.84 35.44 26.59
CA VAL A 34 -19.76 36.31 25.86
C VAL A 34 -20.74 36.95 26.84
N SER A 35 -20.95 38.25 26.74
CA SER A 35 -21.87 39.05 27.56
C SER A 35 -22.93 39.79 26.72
N THR A 36 -22.68 40.00 25.43
CA THR A 36 -23.62 40.59 24.47
C THR A 36 -23.79 39.74 23.21
N PRO A 37 -24.90 39.91 22.45
CA PRO A 37 -25.06 39.29 21.14
C PRO A 37 -24.03 39.74 20.08
N SER A 38 -23.30 40.84 20.31
CA SER A 38 -22.19 41.25 19.44
C SER A 38 -20.98 40.35 19.65
N ASP A 39 -20.63 40.09 20.92
CA ASP A 39 -19.53 39.22 21.33
C ASP A 39 -19.71 37.82 20.73
N THR A 40 -20.94 37.29 20.77
CA THR A 40 -21.28 35.99 20.18
C THR A 40 -20.99 35.96 18.67
N LYS A 41 -21.33 37.02 17.92
CA LYS A 41 -21.02 37.11 16.48
C LYS A 41 -19.52 37.18 16.22
N GLU A 42 -18.77 37.90 17.05
CA GLU A 42 -17.31 37.99 16.95
C GLU A 42 -16.64 36.63 17.23
N VAL A 43 -17.08 35.92 18.27
CA VAL A 43 -16.59 34.58 18.62
C VAL A 43 -16.91 33.57 17.51
N VAL A 44 -18.14 33.58 16.98
CA VAL A 44 -18.55 32.74 15.83
C VAL A 44 -17.67 33.01 14.60
N SER A 45 -17.42 34.28 14.27
CA SER A 45 -16.54 34.66 13.15
C SER A 45 -15.09 34.22 13.35
N LYS A 46 -14.54 34.41 14.56
CA LYS A 46 -13.18 33.96 14.92
C LYS A 46 -13.03 32.45 14.84
N ILE A 47 -14.01 31.68 15.32
CA ILE A 47 -14.03 30.22 15.25
C ILE A 47 -14.11 29.74 13.79
N GLY A 48 -14.95 30.37 12.97
CA GLY A 48 -15.08 30.05 11.53
C GLY A 48 -13.76 30.24 10.78
N GLU A 49 -13.15 31.42 10.87
CA GLU A 49 -11.88 31.69 10.18
C GLU A 49 -10.70 30.88 10.75
N ALA A 50 -10.66 30.58 12.05
CA ALA A 50 -9.63 29.72 12.62
C ALA A 50 -9.77 28.26 12.16
N SER A 51 -11.00 27.71 12.16
CA SER A 51 -11.30 26.37 11.65
C SER A 51 -10.95 26.23 10.17
N LYS A 52 -11.22 27.28 9.38
CA LYS A 52 -10.96 27.37 7.93
C LYS A 52 -9.48 27.55 7.57
N LYS A 53 -8.77 28.48 8.25
CA LYS A 53 -7.35 28.80 7.97
C LYS A 53 -6.40 27.74 8.51
N TRP A 54 -6.65 27.27 9.72
CA TRP A 54 -5.74 26.37 10.45
C TRP A 54 -6.31 24.96 10.62
N GLY A 55 -7.60 24.85 10.95
CA GLY A 55 -8.15 23.68 11.66
C GLY A 55 -7.91 23.73 13.17
N PHE A 56 -7.45 24.89 13.68
CA PHE A 56 -7.00 25.09 15.06
C PHE A 56 -7.32 26.46 15.63
N PHE A 57 -7.57 26.45 16.93
CA PHE A 57 -7.55 27.62 17.80
C PHE A 57 -7.35 27.18 19.26
N GLN A 58 -6.92 28.11 20.11
CA GLN A 58 -6.94 28.00 21.56
C GLN A 58 -8.22 28.64 22.09
N VAL A 59 -8.82 28.07 23.14
CA VAL A 59 -9.98 28.64 23.84
C VAL A 59 -9.72 28.85 25.31
N ILE A 60 -10.01 30.06 25.80
CA ILE A 60 -9.99 30.46 27.22
C ILE A 60 -11.37 30.90 27.69
N ASN A 61 -11.60 30.93 29.00
CA ASN A 61 -12.92 31.16 29.62
C ASN A 61 -14.00 30.21 29.09
N HIS A 62 -13.61 28.96 28.84
CA HIS A 62 -14.42 27.91 28.22
C HIS A 62 -15.48 27.32 29.15
N GLY A 63 -15.36 27.51 30.48
CA GLY A 63 -16.36 27.10 31.47
C GLY A 63 -16.16 25.71 32.10
N VAL A 64 -15.03 25.05 31.83
CA VAL A 64 -14.60 23.84 32.56
C VAL A 64 -13.81 24.32 33.79
N PRO A 65 -14.07 23.83 35.02
CA PRO A 65 -13.39 24.35 36.21
C PRO A 65 -11.88 24.03 36.24
N LEU A 66 -11.03 25.06 36.41
CA LEU A 66 -9.58 24.94 36.57
C LEU A 66 -9.19 23.92 37.67
N GLU A 67 -9.86 23.95 38.83
CA GLU A 67 -9.61 22.98 39.91
C GLU A 67 -9.82 21.53 39.48
N LEU A 68 -10.83 21.27 38.63
CA LEU A 68 -11.13 19.93 38.14
C LEU A 68 -10.06 19.45 37.15
N ARG A 69 -9.60 20.37 36.29
CA ARG A 69 -8.48 20.15 35.37
C ARG A 69 -7.18 19.82 36.13
N GLN A 70 -6.83 20.61 37.14
CA GLN A 70 -5.67 20.36 38.01
C GLN A 70 -5.80 19.03 38.80
N LYS A 71 -6.99 18.68 39.27
CA LYS A 71 -7.25 17.40 39.96
C LYS A 71 -7.07 16.21 39.01
N ILE A 72 -7.61 16.26 37.79
CA ILE A 72 -7.44 15.13 36.84
C ILE A 72 -6.01 15.03 36.32
N GLU A 73 -5.30 16.14 36.10
CA GLU A 73 -3.87 16.14 35.73
C GLU A 73 -3.00 15.49 36.82
N LYS A 74 -3.21 15.87 38.09
CA LYS A 74 -2.54 15.24 39.25
C LYS A 74 -2.82 13.74 39.35
N VAL A 75 -4.09 13.35 39.25
CA VAL A 75 -4.52 11.96 39.45
C VAL A 75 -4.17 11.07 38.24
N ALA A 76 -4.11 11.62 37.03
CA ALA A 76 -3.51 10.94 35.87
C ALA A 76 -1.99 10.75 36.05
N LYS A 77 -1.27 11.73 36.59
CA LYS A 77 0.17 11.56 36.92
C LYS A 77 0.38 10.46 37.97
N GLU A 78 -0.44 10.44 39.04
CA GLU A 78 -0.42 9.37 40.05
C GLU A 78 -0.77 7.98 39.48
N PHE A 79 -1.44 7.90 38.33
CA PHE A 79 -1.57 6.65 37.58
C PHE A 79 -0.27 6.29 36.85
N PHE A 80 0.32 7.19 36.06
CA PHE A 80 1.54 6.88 35.28
C PHE A 80 2.81 6.69 36.15
N ASP A 81 2.88 7.31 37.32
CA ASP A 81 3.95 7.14 38.31
C ASP A 81 3.98 5.73 38.95
N GLN A 82 2.92 4.91 38.79
CA GLN A 82 2.87 3.57 39.37
C GLN A 82 3.79 2.55 38.67
N PRO A 83 4.20 1.47 39.36
CA PRO A 83 4.93 0.37 38.75
C PRO A 83 4.22 -0.20 37.53
N MET A 84 5.01 -0.61 36.53
CA MET A 84 4.51 -1.16 35.26
C MET A 84 3.49 -2.30 35.47
N GLU A 85 3.69 -3.15 36.47
CA GLU A 85 2.79 -4.27 36.79
C GLU A 85 1.44 -3.83 37.40
N GLU A 86 1.36 -2.65 38.03
CA GLU A 86 0.06 -2.07 38.44
C GLU A 86 -0.67 -1.48 37.23
N LYS A 87 0.04 -0.71 36.39
CA LYS A 87 -0.51 -0.12 35.16
C LYS A 87 -1.04 -1.20 34.20
N ARG A 88 -0.36 -2.35 34.12
CA ARG A 88 -0.74 -3.50 33.30
C ARG A 88 -1.95 -4.30 33.79
N LYS A 89 -2.45 -4.09 35.02
CA LYS A 89 -3.70 -4.73 35.49
C LYS A 89 -4.95 -4.26 34.75
N VAL A 90 -4.85 -3.12 34.06
CA VAL A 90 -5.88 -2.56 33.17
C VAL A 90 -5.35 -2.39 31.76
N LYS A 91 -4.41 -3.26 31.34
CA LYS A 91 -3.89 -3.26 29.97
C LYS A 91 -5.00 -3.57 28.97
N ARG A 92 -4.99 -2.90 27.82
CA ARG A 92 -5.87 -3.22 26.69
C ARG A 92 -5.59 -4.62 26.14
N ASP A 93 -6.66 -5.30 25.75
CA ASP A 93 -6.64 -6.57 25.03
C ASP A 93 -7.69 -6.58 23.89
N GLU A 94 -7.96 -7.75 23.30
CA GLU A 94 -8.89 -7.89 22.18
C GLU A 94 -10.37 -7.67 22.55
N LEU A 95 -10.73 -7.99 23.80
CA LEU A 95 -12.07 -7.87 24.37
C LEU A 95 -12.26 -6.51 25.06
N HIS A 96 -11.18 -5.98 25.64
CA HIS A 96 -11.13 -4.74 26.41
C HIS A 96 -10.22 -3.71 25.74
N PRO A 97 -10.69 -2.97 24.71
CA PRO A 97 -9.89 -1.98 23.99
C PRO A 97 -9.64 -0.69 24.78
N MET A 98 -10.25 -0.53 25.96
CA MET A 98 -10.06 0.59 26.89
C MET A 98 -9.06 0.23 28.00
N GLY A 99 -8.38 1.23 28.56
CA GLY A 99 -7.35 1.08 29.58
C GLY A 99 -5.94 1.44 29.10
N TYR A 100 -4.93 0.79 29.66
CA TYR A 100 -3.50 1.11 29.54
C TYR A 100 -2.80 0.50 28.32
N HIS A 101 -1.88 1.24 27.71
CA HIS A 101 -0.95 0.72 26.68
C HIS A 101 0.37 1.52 26.62
N ASP A 102 1.48 0.81 26.38
CA ASP A 102 2.88 1.25 26.45
C ASP A 102 3.65 1.02 25.12
N GLY A 103 2.92 0.85 24.01
CA GLY A 103 3.50 0.40 22.74
C GLY A 103 2.71 0.81 21.50
N GLU A 104 2.15 2.02 21.46
CA GLU A 104 1.61 2.55 20.19
C GLU A 104 2.76 2.80 19.19
N HIS A 105 2.47 2.63 17.90
CA HIS A 105 3.39 2.94 16.80
C HIS A 105 2.72 3.91 15.84
N THR A 106 3.44 4.93 15.40
CA THR A 106 3.00 5.83 14.32
C THR A 106 3.94 5.66 13.13
N LYS A 107 3.39 5.25 11.98
CA LYS A 107 4.17 4.85 10.78
C LYS A 107 5.26 3.82 11.08
N ASN A 108 4.91 2.76 11.81
CA ASN A 108 5.78 1.62 12.16
C ASN A 108 7.00 1.95 13.06
N VAL A 109 7.20 3.22 13.43
CA VAL A 109 8.12 3.63 14.51
C VAL A 109 7.35 3.70 15.82
N ARG A 110 7.93 3.22 16.92
CA ARG A 110 7.31 3.23 18.24
C ARG A 110 7.24 4.66 18.78
N ASP A 111 6.07 5.05 19.28
CA ASP A 111 5.85 6.35 19.89
C ASP A 111 6.47 6.40 21.31
N TRP A 112 7.19 7.46 21.65
CA TRP A 112 7.83 7.64 22.97
C TRP A 112 6.80 8.12 24.02
N LYS A 113 5.84 7.25 24.36
CA LYS A 113 4.74 7.56 25.30
C LYS A 113 4.14 6.33 25.99
N GLU A 114 3.37 6.60 27.04
CA GLU A 114 2.36 5.70 27.59
C GLU A 114 0.95 6.32 27.40
N VAL A 115 -0.09 5.50 27.31
CA VAL A 115 -1.48 5.97 27.13
C VAL A 115 -2.50 5.24 28.00
N PHE A 116 -3.56 5.95 28.40
CA PHE A 116 -4.74 5.39 29.07
C PHE A 116 -6.02 5.96 28.43
N ASP A 117 -6.89 5.09 27.89
CA ASP A 117 -8.13 5.50 27.19
C ASP A 117 -9.36 5.01 27.94
N PHE A 118 -10.41 5.82 27.96
CA PHE A 118 -11.71 5.45 28.53
C PHE A 118 -12.87 6.12 27.78
N LEU A 119 -13.96 5.38 27.60
CA LEU A 119 -15.21 5.86 27.02
C LEU A 119 -15.85 6.92 27.90
N VAL A 120 -16.45 7.93 27.27
CA VAL A 120 -17.27 8.97 27.92
C VAL A 120 -18.63 8.41 28.35
N VAL A 121 -19.20 7.50 27.55
CA VAL A 121 -20.43 6.75 27.83
C VAL A 121 -20.05 5.28 28.11
N ASP A 122 -20.41 4.76 29.27
CA ASP A 122 -19.92 3.47 29.78
C ASP A 122 -21.09 2.68 30.38
N PRO A 123 -21.56 1.56 29.76
CA PRO A 123 -21.05 0.96 28.52
C PRO A 123 -21.42 1.74 27.24
N THR A 124 -20.66 1.49 26.15
CA THR A 124 -21.00 1.92 24.78
C THR A 124 -21.30 0.71 23.89
N LEU A 125 -22.26 0.85 22.97
CA LEU A 125 -22.49 -0.11 21.88
C LEU A 125 -21.77 0.32 20.59
N ILE A 126 -21.11 -0.62 19.91
CA ILE A 126 -20.56 -0.46 18.56
C ILE A 126 -20.81 -1.73 17.73
N PRO A 127 -20.73 -1.67 16.38
CA PRO A 127 -20.71 -2.85 15.53
C PRO A 127 -19.65 -3.88 15.94
N ALA A 128 -20.03 -5.16 15.86
CA ALA A 128 -19.14 -6.29 16.12
C ALA A 128 -17.98 -6.30 15.10
N SER A 129 -18.30 -6.18 13.81
CA SER A 129 -17.33 -6.00 12.72
C SER A 129 -17.58 -4.73 11.89
N ASP A 130 -16.77 -4.55 10.85
CA ASP A 130 -16.90 -3.52 9.80
C ASP A 130 -17.58 -4.03 8.52
N ASP A 131 -17.97 -5.31 8.48
CA ASP A 131 -18.66 -5.93 7.36
C ASP A 131 -19.99 -5.20 7.09
N PRO A 132 -20.33 -4.83 5.83
CA PRO A 132 -21.56 -4.08 5.53
C PRO A 132 -22.85 -4.84 5.84
N ASP A 133 -22.86 -6.18 5.78
CA ASP A 133 -24.03 -7.03 6.01
C ASP A 133 -24.17 -7.48 7.49
N ASP A 134 -23.06 -7.48 8.26
CA ASP A 134 -23.09 -7.69 9.71
C ASP A 134 -23.91 -6.59 10.44
N LYS A 135 -24.67 -7.03 11.44
CA LYS A 135 -25.58 -6.22 12.26
C LYS A 135 -25.46 -6.55 13.76
N GLU A 136 -24.53 -7.42 14.15
CA GLU A 136 -24.25 -7.67 15.56
C GLU A 136 -23.60 -6.43 16.21
N LEU A 137 -23.94 -6.20 17.48
CA LEU A 137 -23.39 -5.12 18.28
C LEU A 137 -22.59 -5.72 19.44
N ARG A 138 -21.36 -5.26 19.63
CA ARG A 138 -20.54 -5.57 20.81
C ARG A 138 -20.62 -4.43 21.83
N VAL A 139 -20.64 -4.81 23.09
CA VAL A 139 -20.60 -3.89 24.23
C VAL A 139 -19.13 -3.60 24.57
N LEU A 140 -18.75 -2.33 24.62
CA LEU A 140 -17.48 -1.90 25.21
C LEU A 140 -17.71 -1.33 26.61
N THR A 141 -16.77 -1.62 27.51
CA THR A 141 -16.75 -1.14 28.90
C THR A 141 -15.36 -0.63 29.27
N ASN A 142 -15.27 0.23 30.28
CA ASN A 142 -14.00 0.76 30.75
C ASN A 142 -13.29 -0.15 31.77
N GLN A 143 -11.98 -0.29 31.62
CA GLN A 143 -11.10 -0.88 32.63
C GLN A 143 -10.57 0.20 33.59
N TRP A 144 -11.09 0.25 34.81
CA TRP A 144 -10.68 1.22 35.83
C TRP A 144 -9.64 0.62 36.78
N PRO A 145 -8.46 1.26 36.98
CA PRO A 145 -7.45 0.76 37.90
C PRO A 145 -7.89 0.96 39.35
N HIS A 146 -7.44 0.07 40.24
CA HIS A 146 -7.74 0.18 41.68
C HIS A 146 -7.08 1.40 42.34
N LYS A 147 -6.02 1.96 41.74
CA LYS A 147 -5.32 3.16 42.20
C LYS A 147 -4.90 4.06 41.04
N PRO A 148 -4.90 5.40 41.23
CA PRO A 148 -5.50 6.13 42.35
C PRO A 148 -7.03 5.96 42.34
N SER A 149 -7.63 5.77 43.52
CA SER A 149 -9.03 5.32 43.63
C SER A 149 -10.07 6.33 43.16
N GLU A 150 -9.71 7.61 43.12
CA GLU A 150 -10.57 8.73 42.66
C GLU A 150 -10.55 8.91 41.13
N LEU A 151 -9.71 8.14 40.40
CA LEU A 151 -9.50 8.34 38.96
C LEU A 151 -10.82 8.23 38.19
N ARG A 152 -11.69 7.27 38.54
CA ARG A 152 -12.94 7.02 37.82
C ARG A 152 -13.91 8.19 37.95
N GLU A 153 -14.18 8.63 39.17
CA GLU A 153 -15.15 9.68 39.46
C GLU A 153 -14.67 11.03 38.91
N LEU A 154 -13.36 11.31 39.02
CA LEU A 154 -12.76 12.52 38.43
C LEU A 154 -12.74 12.47 36.90
N CYS A 155 -12.46 11.31 36.29
CA CYS A 155 -12.58 11.12 34.84
C CYS A 155 -14.00 11.42 34.36
N GLN A 156 -15.01 10.83 34.99
CA GLN A 156 -16.42 10.99 34.62
C GLN A 156 -16.91 12.43 34.78
N GLU A 157 -16.58 13.11 35.88
CA GLU A 157 -16.94 14.52 36.06
C GLU A 157 -16.19 15.43 35.09
N TYR A 158 -14.91 15.18 34.82
CA TYR A 158 -14.13 15.94 33.84
C TYR A 158 -14.69 15.81 32.43
N THR A 159 -14.93 14.58 31.94
CA THR A 159 -15.52 14.38 30.60
C THR A 159 -16.91 14.99 30.49
N ARG A 160 -17.74 14.95 31.54
CA ARG A 160 -19.06 15.60 31.57
C ARG A 160 -18.99 17.13 31.45
N GLN A 161 -17.90 17.77 31.91
CA GLN A 161 -17.71 19.22 31.71
C GLN A 161 -17.13 19.53 30.33
N VAL A 162 -16.20 18.71 29.83
CA VAL A 162 -15.61 18.87 28.48
C VAL A 162 -16.62 18.55 27.37
N GLU A 163 -17.58 17.65 27.59
CA GLU A 163 -18.67 17.36 26.66
C GLU A 163 -19.57 18.59 26.42
N LYS A 164 -19.90 19.35 27.48
CA LYS A 164 -20.66 20.61 27.35
C LYS A 164 -19.89 21.64 26.51
N LEU A 165 -18.56 21.67 26.66
CA LEU A 165 -17.70 22.50 25.83
C LEU A 165 -17.68 22.01 24.38
N ALA A 166 -17.69 20.69 24.13
CA ALA A 166 -17.79 20.13 22.78
C ALA A 166 -19.11 20.54 22.08
N PHE A 167 -20.25 20.41 22.75
CA PHE A 167 -21.53 20.90 22.20
C PHE A 167 -21.53 22.42 21.97
N LYS A 168 -21.07 23.24 22.93
CA LYS A 168 -20.93 24.69 22.75
C LYS A 168 -20.03 25.05 21.55
N LEU A 169 -18.96 24.29 21.31
CA LEU A 169 -18.06 24.49 20.17
C LEU A 169 -18.72 24.08 18.85
N LEU A 170 -19.44 22.95 18.81
CA LEU A 170 -20.24 22.57 17.64
C LEU A 170 -21.30 23.62 17.29
N GLU A 171 -21.96 24.19 18.29
CA GLU A 171 -22.97 25.25 18.11
C GLU A 171 -22.38 26.52 17.49
N LEU A 172 -21.18 26.92 17.95
CA LEU A 172 -20.44 28.06 17.41
C LEU A 172 -19.89 27.77 15.99
N ILE A 173 -19.41 26.55 15.74
CA ILE A 173 -18.95 26.10 14.40
C ILE A 173 -20.13 26.06 13.42
N SER A 174 -21.26 25.47 13.80
CA SER A 174 -22.48 25.40 12.97
C SER A 174 -22.98 26.81 12.62
N SER A 175 -23.03 27.70 13.61
CA SER A 175 -23.34 29.12 13.42
C SER A 175 -22.37 29.82 12.45
N SER A 176 -21.07 29.45 12.48
CA SER A 176 -20.05 30.03 11.58
C SER A 176 -20.18 29.56 10.12
N LEU A 177 -20.84 28.42 9.91
CA LEU A 177 -21.20 27.89 8.59
C LEU A 177 -22.55 28.45 8.08
N GLY A 178 -23.20 29.33 8.83
CA GLY A 178 -24.52 29.89 8.49
C GLY A 178 -25.71 28.97 8.79
N LEU A 179 -25.48 27.89 9.55
CA LEU A 179 -26.49 26.91 9.92
C LEU A 179 -27.12 27.22 11.29
N PRO A 180 -28.29 26.62 11.63
CA PRO A 180 -28.78 26.62 13.00
C PRO A 180 -27.72 26.05 13.97
N ALA A 181 -27.60 26.64 15.17
CA ALA A 181 -26.55 26.26 16.11
C ALA A 181 -26.61 24.75 16.47
N ASP A 182 -27.80 24.23 16.76
CA ASP A 182 -28.07 22.84 17.12
C ASP A 182 -27.98 21.83 15.96
N ARG A 183 -27.79 22.28 14.72
CA ARG A 183 -27.83 21.45 13.50
C ARG A 183 -26.83 20.28 13.49
N LEU A 184 -25.73 20.41 14.22
CA LEU A 184 -24.73 19.35 14.39
C LEU A 184 -25.01 18.42 15.58
N ASN A 185 -25.78 18.84 16.58
CA ASN A 185 -25.94 18.12 17.84
C ASN A 185 -26.58 16.73 17.65
N GLY A 186 -27.45 16.58 16.63
CA GLY A 186 -28.11 15.31 16.29
C GLY A 186 -27.18 14.16 15.91
N TYR A 187 -25.99 14.44 15.34
CA TYR A 187 -25.01 13.41 14.98
C TYR A 187 -24.38 12.73 16.22
N PHE A 188 -24.45 13.38 17.39
CA PHE A 188 -23.80 12.96 18.65
C PHE A 188 -24.80 12.45 19.69
N LYS A 189 -26.08 12.30 19.32
CA LYS A 189 -27.00 11.50 20.13
C LYS A 189 -26.52 10.04 20.12
N ASP A 190 -26.32 9.45 21.30
CA ASP A 190 -25.76 8.11 21.47
C ASP A 190 -24.28 7.99 20.98
N GLN A 191 -23.51 9.07 21.16
CA GLN A 191 -22.09 9.22 20.80
C GLN A 191 -21.16 8.13 21.37
N ILE A 192 -20.06 7.85 20.66
CA ILE A 192 -19.04 6.84 21.02
C ILE A 192 -17.68 7.46 21.41
N SER A 193 -17.75 8.63 22.03
CA SER A 193 -16.59 9.45 22.41
C SER A 193 -15.74 8.77 23.48
N PHE A 194 -14.43 8.94 23.38
CA PHE A 194 -13.49 8.51 24.41
C PHE A 194 -12.51 9.64 24.75
N ALA A 195 -12.07 9.65 26.00
CA ALA A 195 -11.00 10.50 26.46
C ALA A 195 -9.71 9.67 26.63
N ARG A 196 -8.57 10.34 26.48
CA ARG A 196 -7.25 9.72 26.62
C ARG A 196 -6.34 10.58 27.50
N PHE A 197 -5.52 9.93 28.31
CA PHE A 197 -4.30 10.52 28.85
C PHE A 197 -3.11 10.00 28.03
N ASN A 198 -2.26 10.91 27.54
CA ASN A 198 -0.94 10.57 27.03
C ASN A 198 0.09 11.02 28.06
N HIS A 199 1.08 10.19 28.36
CA HIS A 199 2.22 10.53 29.21
C HIS A 199 3.51 10.37 28.41
N TYR A 200 4.32 11.43 28.34
CA TYR A 200 5.57 11.45 27.61
C TYR A 200 6.74 11.42 28.61
N PRO A 201 7.36 10.26 28.89
CA PRO A 201 8.48 10.17 29.81
C PRO A 201 9.71 10.91 29.25
N PRO A 202 10.64 11.42 30.07
CA PRO A 202 11.82 12.14 29.59
C PRO A 202 12.66 11.32 28.60
N CYS A 203 12.81 11.83 27.37
CA CYS A 203 13.59 11.16 26.32
C CYS A 203 15.08 11.50 26.42
N PRO A 204 16.00 10.51 26.42
CA PRO A 204 17.45 10.76 26.47
C PRO A 204 18.02 11.24 25.12
N ALA A 205 17.30 11.01 24.01
CA ALA A 205 17.71 11.40 22.66
C ALA A 205 16.52 12.05 21.90
N PRO A 206 16.05 13.23 22.34
CA PRO A 206 14.86 13.88 21.77
C PRO A 206 15.04 14.37 20.33
N HIS A 207 16.26 14.33 19.79
CA HIS A 207 16.55 14.60 18.37
C HIS A 207 16.42 13.36 17.47
N LEU A 208 16.16 12.17 18.06
CA LEU A 208 15.95 10.91 17.33
C LEU A 208 14.52 10.38 17.44
N ALA A 209 13.86 10.55 18.59
CA ALA A 209 12.52 10.00 18.85
C ALA A 209 11.43 11.09 18.91
N LEU A 210 10.19 10.70 18.57
CA LEU A 210 8.99 11.52 18.73
C LEU A 210 8.08 10.95 19.82
N GLY A 211 7.47 11.82 20.62
CA GLY A 211 6.41 11.42 21.57
C GLY A 211 5.19 10.85 20.84
N VAL A 212 4.83 11.42 19.69
CA VAL A 212 3.96 10.80 18.68
C VAL A 212 4.41 11.22 17.28
N GLY A 213 4.34 10.33 16.29
CA GLY A 213 4.61 10.67 14.88
C GLY A 213 3.62 11.68 14.27
N ARG A 214 3.80 12.05 12.99
CA ARG A 214 2.89 12.96 12.25
C ARG A 214 1.57 12.22 11.89
N HIS A 215 0.40 12.63 12.42
CA HIS A 215 -0.83 11.81 12.35
C HIS A 215 -2.19 12.57 12.46
N LYS A 216 -3.18 12.16 11.65
CA LYS A 216 -4.57 12.71 11.64
C LYS A 216 -5.45 12.24 12.80
N ASP A 217 -6.25 13.15 13.37
CA ASP A 217 -7.33 12.82 14.31
C ASP A 217 -8.55 12.25 13.58
N GLY A 218 -9.26 11.31 14.19
CA GLY A 218 -10.37 10.60 13.51
C GLY A 218 -11.74 11.29 13.59
N GLY A 219 -12.05 11.96 14.70
CA GLY A 219 -13.42 12.36 15.06
C GLY A 219 -13.87 13.69 14.50
N ALA A 220 -14.90 14.31 15.09
CA ALA A 220 -15.37 15.64 14.68
C ALA A 220 -14.59 16.77 15.37
N LEU A 221 -14.42 16.67 16.68
CA LEU A 221 -13.61 17.58 17.48
C LEU A 221 -12.60 16.81 18.33
N THR A 222 -11.50 17.47 18.67
CA THR A 222 -10.58 17.00 19.71
C THR A 222 -10.19 18.18 20.58
N ILE A 223 -10.58 18.10 21.84
CA ILE A 223 -10.35 19.15 22.84
C ILE A 223 -9.12 18.75 23.67
N LEU A 224 -8.09 19.60 23.66
CA LEU A 224 -6.73 19.36 24.17
C LEU A 224 -6.46 20.16 25.46
N SER A 225 -6.26 19.51 26.61
CA SER A 225 -5.50 20.12 27.73
C SER A 225 -4.02 19.71 27.65
N GLN A 226 -3.09 20.66 27.75
CA GLN A 226 -1.65 20.41 27.77
C GLN A 226 -1.00 21.02 29.02
N ASP A 227 0.16 20.48 29.38
CA ASP A 227 1.01 21.01 30.45
C ASP A 227 1.81 22.24 29.98
N ASP A 228 2.71 22.73 30.84
CA ASP A 228 3.63 23.82 30.58
C ASP A 228 4.93 23.40 29.86
N VAL A 229 5.11 22.10 29.57
CA VAL A 229 6.26 21.57 28.81
C VAL A 229 6.01 21.69 27.31
N GLY A 230 4.78 21.43 26.87
CA GLY A 230 4.36 21.60 25.48
C GLY A 230 4.99 20.57 24.52
N GLY A 231 5.72 21.05 23.49
CA GLY A 231 6.35 20.20 22.47
C GLY A 231 5.43 19.75 21.32
N LEU A 232 4.14 20.08 21.36
CA LEU A 232 3.21 19.94 20.23
C LEU A 232 3.65 20.84 19.05
N GLN A 233 3.61 20.30 17.84
CA GLN A 233 3.81 21.03 16.57
C GLN A 233 2.65 20.75 15.61
N ILE A 234 2.24 21.74 14.82
CA ILE A 234 1.12 21.67 13.85
C ILE A 234 1.61 21.99 12.45
N GLY A 235 1.24 21.16 11.47
CA GLY A 235 1.56 21.38 10.06
C GLY A 235 0.68 22.45 9.42
N ARG A 236 1.25 23.64 9.14
CA ARG A 236 0.56 24.75 8.48
C ARG A 236 0.22 24.40 7.02
N ARG A 237 -1.03 24.60 6.62
CA ARG A 237 -1.55 24.15 5.30
C ARG A 237 -1.04 24.95 4.10
N SER A 238 -0.51 26.15 4.29
CA SER A 238 -0.09 27.04 3.19
C SER A 238 1.28 26.71 2.60
N ASP A 239 2.14 26.05 3.37
CA ASP A 239 3.56 25.80 3.07
C ASP A 239 4.08 24.45 3.59
N GLY A 240 3.37 23.79 4.50
CA GLY A 240 3.78 22.52 5.09
C GLY A 240 4.70 22.66 6.31
N GLU A 241 4.94 23.88 6.79
CA GLU A 241 5.81 24.15 7.94
C GLU A 241 5.23 23.62 9.25
N TRP A 242 6.09 23.10 10.14
CA TRP A 242 5.69 22.59 11.47
C TRP A 242 5.89 23.67 12.53
N ILE A 243 4.79 24.25 13.00
CA ILE A 243 4.78 25.39 13.92
C ILE A 243 4.57 24.88 15.35
N PRO A 244 5.49 25.20 16.31
CA PRO A 244 5.32 24.80 17.70
C PRO A 244 4.16 25.54 18.37
N VAL A 245 3.39 24.85 19.20
CA VAL A 245 2.21 25.44 19.85
C VAL A 245 2.52 25.79 21.30
N LYS A 246 2.70 27.09 21.50
CA LYS A 246 2.93 27.74 22.80
C LYS A 246 1.84 27.35 23.83
N PRO A 247 2.21 26.74 24.98
CA PRO A 247 1.28 26.53 26.09
C PRO A 247 0.72 27.85 26.61
N ILE A 248 -0.60 27.89 26.82
CA ILE A 248 -1.32 29.00 27.44
C ILE A 248 -2.04 28.46 28.67
N PRO A 249 -1.79 28.99 29.89
CA PRO A 249 -2.45 28.52 31.10
C PRO A 249 -3.98 28.61 31.01
N ASP A 250 -4.64 27.51 31.33
CA ASP A 250 -6.10 27.34 31.25
C ASP A 250 -6.72 27.63 29.87
N ALA A 251 -5.95 27.35 28.81
CA ALA A 251 -6.47 27.20 27.46
C ALA A 251 -6.66 25.73 27.11
N PHE A 252 -7.76 25.41 26.42
CA PHE A 252 -7.85 24.20 25.61
C PHE A 252 -7.46 24.52 24.17
N ILE A 253 -6.63 23.71 23.51
CA ILE A 253 -6.53 23.76 22.03
C ILE A 253 -7.66 22.92 21.44
N ILE A 254 -8.32 23.44 20.42
CA ILE A 254 -9.37 22.75 19.69
C ILE A 254 -8.79 22.34 18.34
N ASN A 255 -8.69 21.03 18.12
CA ASN A 255 -8.47 20.47 16.79
C ASN A 255 -9.82 20.11 16.15
N ILE A 256 -9.95 20.46 14.88
CA ILE A 256 -11.01 20.02 14.00
C ILE A 256 -10.62 18.62 13.45
N GLY A 257 -11.11 17.54 14.08
CA GLY A 257 -10.74 16.15 13.73
C GLY A 257 -11.27 15.72 12.35
N ASN A 258 -10.81 14.62 11.72
CA ASN A 258 -11.05 14.31 10.31
C ASN A 258 -12.49 14.25 9.79
N CYS A 259 -13.53 14.08 10.61
CA CYS A 259 -14.91 14.28 10.14
C CYS A 259 -15.15 15.74 9.68
N MET A 260 -14.22 16.64 10.05
CA MET A 260 -14.16 18.07 9.79
C MET A 260 -12.75 18.57 9.30
N GLN A 261 -11.64 17.84 9.56
CA GLN A 261 -10.18 17.98 9.20
C GLN A 261 -9.41 19.23 9.71
N ARG A 262 -8.17 19.25 10.31
CA ARG A 262 -6.96 18.40 10.67
C ARG A 262 -6.09 19.28 11.65
N GLU A 263 -5.06 18.96 12.47
CA GLU A 263 -4.10 17.87 12.89
C GLU A 263 -3.02 18.42 13.91
N ARG A 264 -2.72 17.98 15.16
CA ARG A 264 -3.35 17.09 16.18
C ARG A 264 -3.31 17.76 17.60
N LEU A 265 -2.75 17.37 18.78
CA LEU A 265 -2.12 16.24 19.51
C LEU A 265 -2.27 16.59 21.02
N SER A 266 -2.70 15.71 21.96
CA SER A 266 -3.50 16.18 23.14
C SER A 266 -3.52 15.35 24.46
N ILE A 267 -4.01 15.90 25.60
CA ILE A 267 -5.03 15.19 26.44
C ILE A 267 -6.34 15.30 25.65
N PRO A 268 -6.73 14.29 24.86
CA PRO A 268 -7.83 14.41 23.91
C PRO A 268 -9.13 14.02 24.58
N PHE A 269 -10.15 14.88 24.47
CA PHE A 269 -11.53 14.43 24.42
C PHE A 269 -11.92 14.31 22.95
N PHE A 270 -12.01 13.08 22.43
CA PHE A 270 -12.36 12.79 21.04
C PHE A 270 -13.87 12.73 20.88
N PHE A 271 -14.48 13.76 20.28
CA PHE A 271 -15.93 13.78 20.10
C PHE A 271 -16.32 13.06 18.80
N PHE A 272 -17.03 11.93 18.94
CA PHE A 272 -17.38 11.03 17.85
C PHE A 272 -18.91 10.95 17.63
N PRO A 273 -19.37 10.95 16.37
CA PRO A 273 -20.77 10.64 16.06
C PRO A 273 -21.21 9.27 16.61
N SER A 274 -22.51 9.03 16.68
CA SER A 274 -23.03 7.71 17.04
C SER A 274 -22.71 6.64 15.99
N HIS A 275 -22.63 5.38 16.44
CA HIS A 275 -22.28 4.25 15.59
C HIS A 275 -23.31 3.95 14.48
N TYR A 276 -24.59 4.31 14.68
CA TYR A 276 -25.63 4.10 13.67
C TYR A 276 -25.71 5.25 12.64
N VAL A 277 -24.87 6.28 12.76
CA VAL A 277 -25.00 7.51 11.98
C VAL A 277 -24.12 7.46 10.73
N ASP A 278 -24.74 7.73 9.59
CA ASP A 278 -24.06 7.89 8.31
C ASP A 278 -23.59 9.34 8.14
N ILE A 279 -22.32 9.48 7.75
CA ILE A 279 -21.61 10.74 7.62
C ILE A 279 -21.49 11.07 6.13
N LYS A 280 -22.16 12.14 5.71
CA LYS A 280 -22.07 12.74 4.38
C LYS A 280 -21.88 14.25 4.49
N PRO A 281 -21.44 14.95 3.42
CA PRO A 281 -21.51 16.41 3.36
C PRO A 281 -22.94 16.91 3.62
N LEU A 282 -23.09 17.99 4.37
CA LEU A 282 -24.39 18.58 4.68
C LEU A 282 -25.00 19.18 3.42
N ASP A 283 -26.22 18.75 3.06
CA ASP A 283 -26.90 19.16 1.83
C ASP A 283 -27.06 20.68 1.74
N GLU A 284 -27.23 21.34 2.89
CA GLU A 284 -27.35 22.80 3.02
C GLU A 284 -26.06 23.58 2.67
N LEU A 285 -24.91 22.90 2.65
CA LEU A 285 -23.61 23.49 2.32
C LEU A 285 -23.11 23.07 0.92
N ILE A 286 -23.84 22.20 0.21
CA ILE A 286 -23.50 21.75 -1.15
C ILE A 286 -24.07 22.72 -2.18
N ASN A 287 -23.22 23.26 -3.05
CA ASN A 287 -23.62 24.09 -4.19
C ASN A 287 -22.51 24.09 -5.26
N GLU A 288 -22.71 24.78 -6.38
CA GLU A 288 -21.74 24.84 -7.49
C GLU A 288 -20.35 25.38 -7.06
N GLN A 289 -20.30 26.24 -6.04
CA GLN A 289 -19.07 26.85 -5.53
C GLN A 289 -18.42 26.00 -4.41
N ASN A 290 -19.19 25.11 -3.78
CA ASN A 290 -18.73 24.14 -2.79
C ASN A 290 -19.40 22.76 -3.03
N PRO A 291 -18.95 21.99 -4.03
CA PRO A 291 -19.52 20.68 -4.34
C PRO A 291 -19.20 19.63 -3.25
N ALA A 292 -19.96 18.55 -3.24
CA ALA A 292 -19.77 17.42 -2.33
C ALA A 292 -18.40 16.75 -2.55
N LYS A 293 -17.48 16.91 -1.60
CA LYS A 293 -16.09 16.39 -1.67
C LYS A 293 -15.93 14.97 -1.13
N TYR A 294 -16.93 14.45 -0.43
CA TYR A 294 -16.93 13.11 0.16
C TYR A 294 -18.27 12.42 -0.10
N LYS A 295 -18.25 11.09 -0.14
CA LYS A 295 -19.41 10.19 -0.19
C LYS A 295 -19.93 9.93 1.22
N GLU A 296 -21.14 9.41 1.30
CA GLU A 296 -21.76 8.93 2.53
C GLU A 296 -21.07 7.65 3.04
N PHE A 297 -20.82 7.55 4.36
CA PHE A 297 -20.25 6.36 4.99
C PHE A 297 -20.71 6.19 6.44
N ASN A 298 -20.87 4.95 6.90
CA ASN A 298 -21.31 4.67 8.26
C ASN A 298 -20.18 4.88 9.30
N TRP A 299 -20.44 5.71 10.32
CA TRP A 299 -19.43 6.02 11.34
C TRP A 299 -19.09 4.81 12.23
N GLY A 300 -20.07 4.00 12.62
CA GLY A 300 -19.84 2.84 13.49
C GLY A 300 -18.94 1.78 12.85
N LYS A 301 -19.17 1.47 11.57
CA LYS A 301 -18.34 0.50 10.83
C LYS A 301 -16.93 1.05 10.55
N PHE A 302 -16.80 2.36 10.30
CA PHE A 302 -15.50 3.02 10.26
C PHE A 302 -14.76 2.94 11.60
N PHE A 303 -15.44 3.18 12.73
CA PHE A 303 -14.85 3.04 14.07
C PHE A 303 -14.49 1.58 14.40
N ALA A 304 -15.32 0.61 14.00
CA ALA A 304 -15.09 -0.81 14.21
C ALA A 304 -13.85 -1.34 13.45
N SER A 305 -13.68 -0.95 12.17
CA SER A 305 -12.51 -1.35 11.37
C SER A 305 -11.18 -0.90 12.02
N ARG A 306 -11.11 0.36 12.47
CA ARG A 306 -9.91 0.92 13.14
C ARG A 306 -9.70 0.38 14.55
N ASN A 307 -10.75 -0.18 15.16
CA ASN A 307 -10.71 -0.87 16.46
C ASN A 307 -10.89 -2.39 16.34
N ARG A 308 -10.35 -2.99 15.26
CA ARG A 308 -9.96 -4.41 15.28
C ARG A 308 -8.82 -4.64 16.28
N SER A 309 -8.80 -5.84 16.84
CA SER A 309 -7.87 -6.27 17.88
C SER A 309 -6.55 -6.79 17.32
N ASP A 310 -6.57 -7.42 16.14
CA ASP A 310 -5.37 -7.91 15.44
C ASP A 310 -4.42 -6.76 15.14
N TYR A 311 -3.41 -6.64 16.01
CA TYR A 311 -2.38 -5.62 15.96
C TYR A 311 -1.57 -5.68 14.66
N LYS A 312 -1.42 -6.86 14.05
CA LYS A 312 -0.71 -7.05 12.77
C LYS A 312 -1.55 -6.62 11.56
N LYS A 313 -2.88 -6.55 11.69
CA LYS A 313 -3.77 -5.98 10.66
C LYS A 313 -3.85 -4.45 10.68
N ARG A 314 -3.57 -3.80 11.82
CA ARG A 314 -3.56 -2.33 11.92
C ARG A 314 -2.53 -1.65 10.99
N GLU A 315 -1.47 -2.37 10.64
CA GLU A 315 -0.48 -1.95 9.64
C GLU A 315 -1.01 -2.05 8.19
N ARG A 316 -2.01 -2.90 7.93
CA ARG A 316 -2.49 -3.27 6.58
C ARG A 316 -3.82 -2.62 6.15
N GLU A 317 -4.69 -2.27 7.11
CA GLU A 317 -6.08 -1.83 6.85
C GLU A 317 -6.39 -0.45 7.47
N ASN A 318 -5.50 0.52 7.31
CA ASN A 318 -5.64 1.85 7.94
C ASN A 318 -6.61 2.77 7.16
N ILE A 319 -7.91 2.44 7.19
CA ILE A 319 -8.96 3.21 6.50
C ILE A 319 -9.00 4.64 7.06
N GLN A 320 -8.62 5.60 6.23
CA GLN A 320 -8.74 7.04 6.47
C GLN A 320 -9.99 7.60 5.79
N ILE A 321 -10.55 8.71 6.29
CA ILE A 321 -11.72 9.38 5.68
C ILE A 321 -11.46 9.80 4.22
N ASP A 322 -10.21 10.02 3.83
CA ASP A 322 -9.84 10.31 2.45
C ASP A 322 -10.20 9.18 1.45
N HIS A 323 -10.46 7.94 1.90
CA HIS A 323 -10.99 6.85 1.05
C HIS A 323 -12.42 7.13 0.56
N PHE A 324 -13.18 7.94 1.29
CA PHE A 324 -14.55 8.31 0.92
C PHE A 324 -14.61 9.56 0.03
N LYS A 325 -13.49 10.09 -0.49
CA LYS A 325 -13.51 11.23 -1.41
C LYS A 325 -14.47 10.97 -2.59
N ALA A 326 -15.26 11.98 -2.93
CA ALA A 326 -16.12 11.95 -4.11
C ALA A 326 -15.24 12.02 -5.37
N SER A 327 -15.53 11.18 -6.36
CA SER A 327 -14.71 11.03 -7.55
C SER A 327 -14.98 12.12 -8.59
N GLU A 328 -14.40 13.31 -8.39
CA GLU A 328 -14.24 14.28 -9.47
C GLU A 328 -13.34 13.68 -10.57
N LYS A 329 -13.80 13.74 -11.83
CA LYS A 329 -12.95 13.37 -12.98
C LYS A 329 -11.87 14.44 -13.19
N ILE A 330 -10.61 14.03 -13.11
CA ILE A 330 -9.41 14.74 -13.59
C ILE A 330 -9.29 16.18 -13.03
N LYS A 331 -8.71 16.30 -11.83
CA LYS A 331 -7.90 17.47 -11.47
C LYS A 331 -6.43 17.07 -11.47
N VAL A 332 -5.57 18.00 -11.85
CA VAL A 332 -4.11 17.83 -11.78
C VAL A 332 -3.73 17.75 -10.30
N ILE A 333 -3.37 16.55 -9.86
CA ILE A 333 -2.87 16.31 -8.50
C ILE A 333 -1.53 17.03 -8.36
N THR A 334 -1.41 17.88 -7.33
CA THR A 334 -0.15 18.54 -6.98
C THR A 334 0.65 17.67 -6.01
N MET A 335 1.92 18.04 -5.80
CA MET A 335 3.04 17.22 -5.31
C MET A 335 2.93 16.62 -3.89
N GLY A 336 1.74 16.59 -3.26
CA GLY A 336 1.52 16.19 -1.86
C GLY A 336 0.40 15.17 -1.58
N GLU A 337 -0.26 14.59 -2.59
CA GLU A 337 -1.32 13.57 -2.39
C GLU A 337 -0.91 12.13 -2.76
N VAL A 338 0.39 11.83 -2.85
CA VAL A 338 0.87 10.48 -3.18
C VAL A 338 1.26 9.72 -1.92
N ASP A 339 0.75 8.50 -1.79
CA ASP A 339 1.13 7.58 -0.72
C ASP A 339 2.64 7.28 -0.79
N PRO A 340 3.42 7.52 0.28
CA PRO A 340 4.84 7.18 0.33
C PRO A 340 5.17 5.74 -0.05
N ALA A 341 4.23 4.79 0.07
CA ALA A 341 4.42 3.40 -0.36
C ALA A 341 4.75 3.25 -1.87
N PHE A 342 4.39 4.22 -2.72
CA PHE A 342 4.76 4.22 -4.14
C PHE A 342 6.12 4.86 -4.43
N ILE A 343 6.64 5.68 -3.50
CA ILE A 343 7.88 6.44 -3.69
C ILE A 343 9.07 5.48 -3.61
N GLN A 344 9.80 5.35 -4.72
CA GLN A 344 10.99 4.50 -4.78
C GLN A 344 12.14 5.10 -3.94
N PRO A 345 13.06 4.26 -3.43
CA PRO A 345 14.38 4.70 -2.95
C PRO A 345 15.09 5.57 -4.00
N GLN A 346 15.90 6.53 -3.57
CA GLN A 346 16.48 7.56 -4.45
C GLN A 346 17.31 6.93 -5.59
N GLU A 347 18.01 5.85 -5.29
CA GLU A 347 18.81 5.02 -6.19
C GLU A 347 17.99 4.13 -7.15
N HIS A 348 16.66 4.11 -7.05
CA HIS A 348 15.74 3.30 -7.89
C HIS A 348 14.69 4.12 -8.63
N ARG A 349 14.57 5.42 -8.31
CA ARG A 349 13.72 6.37 -9.03
C ARG A 349 14.08 6.42 -10.53
N PRO A 350 13.13 6.79 -11.39
CA PRO A 350 13.41 7.21 -12.75
C PRO A 350 14.50 8.30 -12.84
N LYS A 351 15.29 8.24 -13.92
CA LYS A 351 16.05 9.40 -14.40
C LYS A 351 15.12 10.18 -15.36
N PRO A 352 15.17 11.53 -15.40
CA PRO A 352 14.36 12.30 -16.35
C PRO A 352 14.81 12.13 -17.81
N ASP A 353 16.08 11.76 -18.05
CA ASP A 353 16.64 11.55 -19.38
C ASP A 353 16.24 10.18 -19.96
N ILE A 354 15.24 10.18 -20.84
CA ILE A 354 14.76 8.97 -21.54
C ILE A 354 15.80 8.54 -22.60
N THR A 355 16.77 7.73 -22.17
CA THR A 355 17.64 7.00 -23.11
C THR A 355 16.81 5.93 -23.80
N ARG A 356 16.57 6.10 -25.11
CA ARG A 356 15.81 5.14 -25.91
C ARG A 356 16.59 3.83 -26.07
N ALA A 357 15.88 2.71 -26.13
CA ALA A 357 16.44 1.41 -26.47
C ALA A 357 16.77 1.28 -27.96
N GLU A 358 17.68 2.12 -28.46
CA GLU A 358 18.30 1.95 -29.76
C GLU A 358 19.17 0.68 -29.71
N GLY A 359 18.80 -0.33 -30.50
CA GLY A 359 19.51 -1.60 -30.61
C GLY A 359 18.80 -2.84 -30.04
N ILE A 360 17.64 -2.74 -29.36
CA ILE A 360 16.86 -3.96 -29.04
C ILE A 360 16.44 -4.63 -30.37
N PRO A 361 16.75 -5.93 -30.58
CA PRO A 361 16.43 -6.61 -31.83
C PRO A 361 14.94 -6.62 -32.16
N LEU A 362 14.61 -6.47 -33.44
CA LEU A 362 13.26 -6.61 -33.98
C LEU A 362 13.29 -7.71 -35.05
N ILE A 363 12.84 -8.90 -34.68
CA ILE A 363 13.01 -10.14 -35.44
C ILE A 363 11.71 -10.48 -36.19
N ASP A 364 11.83 -10.92 -37.43
CA ASP A 364 10.69 -11.26 -38.29
C ASP A 364 10.45 -12.77 -38.32
N LEU A 365 9.31 -13.21 -37.77
CA LEU A 365 8.95 -14.64 -37.70
C LEU A 365 8.15 -15.14 -38.92
N SER A 366 8.07 -14.38 -40.01
CA SER A 366 7.36 -14.77 -41.23
C SER A 366 7.88 -16.08 -41.84
N THR A 367 9.21 -16.30 -41.79
CA THR A 367 9.92 -17.53 -42.20
C THR A 367 9.29 -18.79 -41.60
N ILE A 368 8.99 -18.77 -40.30
CA ILE A 368 8.38 -19.91 -39.58
C ILE A 368 6.87 -19.77 -39.37
N SER A 369 6.22 -18.81 -40.03
CA SER A 369 4.77 -18.55 -39.93
C SER A 369 4.02 -18.74 -41.25
N SER A 370 4.75 -18.98 -42.35
CA SER A 370 4.19 -19.27 -43.68
C SER A 370 4.55 -20.70 -44.11
N PRO A 371 3.63 -21.48 -44.70
CA PRO A 371 3.95 -22.80 -45.25
C PRO A 371 4.65 -22.66 -46.62
N ILE A 372 5.90 -22.22 -46.62
CA ILE A 372 6.75 -22.11 -47.81
C ILE A 372 7.70 -23.30 -47.84
N SER A 373 7.80 -23.97 -48.99
CA SER A 373 8.64 -25.15 -49.18
C SER A 373 9.97 -24.83 -49.87
N ASN A 374 10.93 -25.76 -49.70
CA ASN A 374 12.25 -25.86 -50.35
C ASN A 374 13.43 -25.21 -49.60
N LEU A 375 14.63 -25.54 -50.10
CA LEU A 375 15.96 -25.43 -49.45
C LEU A 375 16.35 -24.02 -48.98
N ASP A 376 15.81 -22.95 -49.58
CA ASP A 376 16.06 -21.58 -49.14
C ASP A 376 15.60 -21.36 -47.67
N ASN A 377 14.62 -22.16 -47.22
CA ASN A 377 14.11 -22.13 -45.86
C ASN A 377 15.14 -22.60 -44.81
N ASP A 378 16.05 -23.52 -45.15
CA ASP A 378 17.06 -24.01 -44.19
C ASP A 378 18.11 -22.92 -43.90
N GLN A 379 18.50 -22.15 -44.93
CA GLN A 379 19.39 -21.00 -44.75
C GLN A 379 18.69 -19.84 -44.04
N ALA A 380 17.43 -19.55 -44.39
CA ALA A 380 16.64 -18.52 -43.71
C ALA A 380 16.35 -18.85 -42.24
N LEU A 381 16.10 -20.13 -41.93
CA LEU A 381 15.97 -20.63 -40.56
C LEU A 381 17.30 -20.52 -39.81
N GLY A 382 18.42 -20.84 -40.43
CA GLY A 382 19.75 -20.68 -39.85
C GLY A 382 20.02 -19.23 -39.42
N VAL A 383 19.73 -18.26 -40.28
CA VAL A 383 19.84 -16.82 -39.96
C VAL A 383 18.89 -16.42 -38.83
N LEU A 384 17.63 -16.87 -38.86
CA LEU A 384 16.66 -16.58 -37.79
C LEU A 384 17.09 -17.18 -36.43
N VAL A 385 17.68 -18.37 -36.43
CA VAL A 385 18.24 -19.01 -35.23
C VAL A 385 19.46 -18.25 -34.70
N GLU A 386 20.31 -17.72 -35.58
CA GLU A 386 21.43 -16.85 -35.20
C GLU A 386 20.93 -15.52 -34.60
N GLU A 387 19.96 -14.84 -35.23
CA GLU A 387 19.34 -13.62 -34.69
C GLU A 387 18.70 -13.83 -33.31
N ILE A 388 17.98 -14.95 -33.10
CA ILE A 388 17.38 -15.31 -31.81
C ILE A 388 18.47 -15.61 -30.77
N GLY A 389 19.53 -16.32 -31.14
CA GLY A 389 20.64 -16.64 -30.26
C GLY A 389 21.38 -15.38 -29.78
N ASP A 390 21.73 -14.49 -30.70
CA ASP A 390 22.40 -13.23 -30.37
C ASP A 390 21.48 -12.26 -29.61
N ALA A 391 20.17 -12.29 -29.85
CA ALA A 391 19.21 -11.56 -29.02
C ALA A 391 19.16 -12.10 -27.58
N CYS A 392 19.05 -13.41 -27.39
CA CYS A 392 19.02 -14.03 -26.05
C CYS A 392 20.34 -13.82 -25.28
N LYS A 393 21.47 -13.90 -25.97
CA LYS A 393 22.82 -13.72 -25.42
C LYS A 393 23.12 -12.27 -25.07
N ASN A 394 23.07 -11.37 -26.04
CA ASN A 394 23.56 -10.00 -25.89
C ASN A 394 22.55 -9.09 -25.19
N TRP A 395 21.24 -9.33 -25.37
CA TRP A 395 20.17 -8.50 -24.80
C TRP A 395 19.31 -9.21 -23.77
N GLY A 396 19.06 -10.52 -23.91
CA GLY A 396 18.03 -11.23 -23.14
C GLY A 396 16.58 -10.76 -23.42
N PHE A 397 16.41 -9.80 -24.34
CA PHE A 397 15.18 -9.12 -24.72
C PHE A 397 15.18 -8.87 -26.23
N PHE A 398 14.04 -9.06 -26.89
CA PHE A 398 13.82 -8.70 -28.29
C PHE A 398 12.34 -8.40 -28.56
N GLN A 399 12.03 -7.88 -29.73
CA GLN A 399 10.67 -7.77 -30.26
C GLN A 399 10.49 -8.73 -31.44
N VAL A 400 9.29 -9.30 -31.58
CA VAL A 400 8.93 -10.14 -32.73
C VAL A 400 7.72 -9.59 -33.47
N ILE A 401 7.79 -9.64 -34.80
CA ILE A 401 6.70 -9.33 -35.74
C ILE A 401 6.41 -10.54 -36.64
N ASN A 402 5.28 -10.50 -37.35
CA ASN A 402 4.80 -11.58 -38.24
C ASN A 402 4.69 -12.98 -37.58
N HIS A 403 4.54 -12.98 -36.25
CA HIS A 403 4.53 -14.12 -35.32
C HIS A 403 3.31 -15.06 -35.40
N GLY A 404 2.53 -15.04 -36.48
CA GLY A 404 1.38 -15.91 -36.72
C GLY A 404 0.11 -15.68 -35.87
N VAL A 405 0.23 -15.25 -34.60
CA VAL A 405 -0.90 -14.97 -33.69
C VAL A 405 -1.94 -14.02 -34.33
N PRO A 406 -3.22 -14.41 -34.45
CA PRO A 406 -4.23 -13.57 -35.09
C PRO A 406 -4.52 -12.27 -34.31
N LEU A 407 -4.45 -11.13 -35.01
CA LEU A 407 -4.66 -9.79 -34.43
C LEU A 407 -5.97 -9.65 -33.64
N ALA A 408 -7.05 -10.29 -34.10
CA ALA A 408 -8.34 -10.28 -33.41
C ALA A 408 -8.28 -10.86 -31.99
N LYS A 409 -7.47 -11.90 -31.74
CA LYS A 409 -7.32 -12.49 -30.39
C LYS A 409 -6.66 -11.50 -29.43
N ARG A 410 -5.65 -10.77 -29.91
CA ARG A 410 -5.00 -9.69 -29.16
C ARG A 410 -5.95 -8.52 -28.89
N GLN A 411 -6.68 -8.05 -29.91
CA GLN A 411 -7.65 -6.96 -29.76
C GLN A 411 -8.79 -7.31 -28.79
N ASN A 412 -9.26 -8.56 -28.81
CA ASN A 412 -10.27 -9.03 -27.87
C ASN A 412 -9.77 -8.98 -26.42
N ILE A 413 -8.57 -9.50 -26.11
CA ILE A 413 -8.07 -9.49 -24.73
C ILE A 413 -7.67 -8.09 -24.25
N GLU A 414 -7.17 -7.21 -25.12
CA GLU A 414 -6.95 -5.79 -24.80
C GLU A 414 -8.28 -5.09 -24.45
N LYS A 415 -9.35 -5.35 -25.21
CA LYS A 415 -10.69 -4.81 -24.96
C LYS A 415 -11.30 -5.36 -23.66
N ALA A 416 -11.26 -6.68 -23.45
CA ALA A 416 -11.81 -7.33 -22.26
C ALA A 416 -11.03 -6.92 -20.99
N SER A 417 -9.71 -6.75 -21.09
CA SER A 417 -8.88 -6.17 -20.02
C SER A 417 -9.33 -4.76 -19.66
N ARG A 418 -9.46 -3.85 -20.65
CA ARG A 418 -9.92 -2.47 -20.39
C ARG A 418 -11.28 -2.45 -19.70
N PHE A 419 -12.27 -3.17 -20.25
CA PHE A 419 -13.60 -3.28 -19.65
C PHE A 419 -13.54 -3.84 -18.22
N PHE A 420 -12.72 -4.87 -17.94
CA PHE A 420 -12.57 -5.39 -16.58
C PHE A 420 -12.06 -4.32 -15.61
N PHE A 421 -11.04 -3.55 -16.01
CA PHE A 421 -10.44 -2.52 -15.15
C PHE A 421 -11.26 -1.23 -15.03
N ASP A 422 -12.11 -0.90 -16.02
CA ASP A 422 -13.08 0.21 -15.98
C ASP A 422 -14.18 0.03 -14.91
N GLN A 423 -14.42 -1.21 -14.45
CA GLN A 423 -15.45 -1.50 -13.46
C GLN A 423 -15.21 -0.83 -12.09
N PRO A 424 -16.27 -0.63 -11.28
CA PRO A 424 -16.14 -0.22 -9.88
C PRO A 424 -15.16 -1.09 -9.09
N LEU A 425 -14.50 -0.50 -8.09
CA LEU A 425 -13.51 -1.20 -7.28
C LEU A 425 -14.09 -2.44 -6.57
N GLU A 426 -15.33 -2.35 -6.09
CA GLU A 426 -15.99 -3.45 -5.38
C GLU A 426 -16.33 -4.64 -6.30
N GLU A 427 -16.70 -4.38 -7.56
CA GLU A 427 -16.88 -5.43 -8.57
C GLU A 427 -15.58 -6.18 -8.86
N LYS A 428 -14.46 -5.44 -8.96
CA LYS A 428 -13.13 -6.04 -9.11
C LYS A 428 -12.72 -6.82 -7.84
N ARG A 429 -13.15 -6.37 -6.65
CA ARG A 429 -12.89 -7.03 -5.35
C ARG A 429 -13.69 -8.31 -5.11
N LYS A 430 -14.83 -8.53 -5.77
CA LYS A 430 -15.56 -9.84 -5.71
C LYS A 430 -14.66 -11.04 -6.03
N VAL A 431 -13.62 -10.83 -6.84
CA VAL A 431 -12.64 -11.85 -7.24
C VAL A 431 -11.24 -11.61 -6.66
N ARG A 432 -11.13 -10.94 -5.50
CA ARG A 432 -9.85 -10.62 -4.83
C ARG A 432 -9.12 -11.89 -4.36
N ARG A 433 -7.79 -11.93 -4.54
CA ARG A 433 -6.93 -13.01 -4.03
C ARG A 433 -6.64 -12.86 -2.54
N ASN A 434 -6.49 -13.97 -1.83
CA ASN A 434 -6.06 -14.05 -0.43
C ASN A 434 -5.08 -15.23 -0.24
N GLU A 435 -4.75 -15.60 1.00
CA GLU A 435 -3.80 -16.69 1.29
C GLU A 435 -4.32 -18.09 0.88
N GLU A 436 -5.63 -18.27 0.80
CA GLU A 436 -6.30 -19.52 0.36
C GLU A 436 -6.47 -19.55 -1.16
N LYS A 437 -6.94 -18.42 -1.71
CA LYS A 437 -7.27 -18.17 -3.12
C LYS A 437 -6.17 -17.31 -3.74
N VAL A 438 -5.01 -17.89 -4.03
CA VAL A 438 -3.83 -17.12 -4.47
C VAL A 438 -3.93 -16.50 -5.87
N LEU A 439 -4.96 -16.85 -6.65
CA LEU A 439 -5.28 -16.30 -7.98
C LEU A 439 -6.53 -15.41 -7.89
N GLY A 440 -6.45 -14.18 -8.38
CA GLY A 440 -7.50 -13.17 -8.21
C GLY A 440 -6.99 -11.73 -8.16
N TYR A 441 -7.91 -10.77 -8.10
CA TYR A 441 -7.66 -9.33 -8.08
C TYR A 441 -6.87 -8.89 -6.85
N TYR A 442 -6.06 -7.85 -7.00
CA TYR A 442 -5.22 -7.34 -5.93
C TYR A 442 -4.94 -5.85 -6.15
N ASP A 443 -5.15 -5.08 -5.08
CA ASP A 443 -5.29 -3.62 -5.05
C ASP A 443 -4.59 -2.97 -3.85
N THR A 444 -3.82 -3.76 -3.10
CA THR A 444 -3.30 -3.44 -1.76
C THR A 444 -1.83 -3.86 -1.71
N GLU A 445 -0.96 -2.95 -2.16
CA GLU A 445 0.36 -3.30 -2.69
C GLU A 445 1.48 -3.42 -1.63
N HIS A 446 2.25 -4.50 -1.72
CA HIS A 446 3.70 -4.48 -1.39
C HIS A 446 4.60 -4.88 -2.58
N THR A 447 4.01 -5.24 -3.73
CA THR A 447 4.60 -4.99 -5.06
C THR A 447 3.58 -5.29 -6.16
N LYS A 448 3.51 -4.40 -7.14
CA LYS A 448 2.88 -4.55 -8.47
C LYS A 448 1.36 -4.73 -8.40
N ASN A 449 0.61 -3.65 -8.67
CA ASN A 449 -0.85 -3.57 -8.84
C ASN A 449 -1.35 -4.37 -10.06
N VAL A 450 -1.19 -5.68 -9.96
CA VAL A 450 -1.02 -6.58 -11.10
C VAL A 450 -1.54 -7.96 -10.70
N ARG A 451 -2.46 -8.50 -11.50
CA ARG A 451 -3.09 -9.81 -11.25
C ARG A 451 -2.62 -10.84 -12.26
N ASP A 452 -2.41 -12.05 -11.75
CA ASP A 452 -2.18 -13.25 -12.54
C ASP A 452 -3.53 -13.89 -12.89
N TRP A 453 -3.79 -14.13 -14.18
CA TRP A 453 -4.94 -14.88 -14.71
C TRP A 453 -4.44 -16.18 -15.35
N LYS A 454 -4.84 -17.32 -14.78
CA LYS A 454 -4.70 -18.62 -15.45
C LYS A 454 -6.07 -19.23 -15.74
N GLU A 455 -6.15 -19.96 -16.84
CA GLU A 455 -7.09 -21.07 -17.04
C GLU A 455 -6.53 -22.34 -16.36
N ASP A 456 -7.36 -23.34 -16.12
CA ASP A 456 -7.03 -24.62 -15.47
C ASP A 456 -6.57 -24.62 -13.99
N PRO A 457 -6.93 -25.67 -13.23
CA PRO A 457 -6.44 -25.88 -11.87
C PRO A 457 -4.94 -26.21 -11.89
N THR A 458 -4.11 -25.26 -11.47
CA THR A 458 -2.65 -25.50 -11.45
C THR A 458 -2.30 -26.40 -10.28
N VAL A 459 -1.81 -27.61 -10.59
CA VAL A 459 -1.24 -28.54 -9.59
C VAL A 459 0.11 -27.99 -9.13
N VAL A 460 0.30 -27.87 -7.81
CA VAL A 460 1.54 -27.43 -7.16
C VAL A 460 1.73 -28.14 -5.82
N PRO A 461 2.95 -28.18 -5.25
CA PRO A 461 3.17 -28.63 -3.88
C PRO A 461 2.32 -27.84 -2.86
N ALA A 462 1.75 -28.54 -1.87
CA ALA A 462 0.93 -27.94 -0.83
C ALA A 462 1.75 -26.97 0.05
N SER A 463 3.03 -27.27 0.30
CA SER A 463 3.97 -26.32 0.92
C SER A 463 5.37 -26.34 0.30
N TYR A 464 6.21 -25.40 0.76
CA TYR A 464 7.62 -25.27 0.36
C TYR A 464 8.56 -26.25 1.09
N LYS A 465 8.08 -27.00 2.08
CA LYS A 465 8.95 -27.81 2.95
C LYS A 465 9.61 -28.94 2.15
N PRO A 466 10.91 -29.21 2.33
CA PRO A 466 11.59 -30.27 1.57
C PRO A 466 10.95 -31.64 1.69
N ALA A 467 10.58 -32.05 2.92
CA ALA A 467 9.95 -33.33 3.24
C ALA A 467 8.41 -33.35 3.10
N ASP A 468 7.83 -32.37 2.43
CA ASP A 468 6.40 -32.33 2.10
C ASP A 468 6.21 -32.65 0.61
N GLU A 469 5.32 -33.59 0.32
CA GLU A 469 5.02 -34.12 -1.02
C GLU A 469 3.52 -34.05 -1.35
N GLU A 470 2.70 -33.46 -0.48
CA GLU A 470 1.27 -33.26 -0.76
C GLU A 470 1.11 -32.27 -1.94
N LEU A 471 0.12 -32.50 -2.80
CA LEU A 471 -0.20 -31.66 -3.95
C LEU A 471 -1.55 -30.97 -3.77
N THR A 472 -1.61 -29.67 -4.07
CA THR A 472 -2.83 -28.88 -4.08
C THR A 472 -3.14 -28.33 -5.48
N ARG A 473 -4.34 -27.78 -5.68
CA ARG A 473 -4.82 -27.23 -6.94
C ARG A 473 -5.26 -25.77 -6.79
N TRP A 474 -4.62 -24.86 -7.51
CA TRP A 474 -5.00 -23.45 -7.53
C TRP A 474 -6.02 -23.18 -8.64
N PHE A 475 -7.21 -22.74 -8.26
CA PHE A 475 -8.29 -22.35 -9.17
C PHE A 475 -8.35 -20.81 -9.29
N ASN A 476 -8.56 -20.29 -10.51
CA ASN A 476 -8.80 -18.86 -10.72
C ASN A 476 -10.21 -18.44 -10.25
N GLN A 477 -10.43 -17.16 -10.03
CA GLN A 477 -11.72 -16.56 -9.66
C GLN A 477 -12.21 -15.68 -10.82
N TRP A 478 -13.16 -16.17 -11.63
CA TRP A 478 -13.71 -15.42 -12.76
C TRP A 478 -14.76 -14.39 -12.29
N PRO A 479 -14.71 -13.13 -12.78
CA PRO A 479 -15.74 -12.14 -12.47
C PRO A 479 -17.01 -12.42 -13.29
N GLU A 480 -18.14 -11.89 -12.84
CA GLU A 480 -19.40 -11.94 -13.58
C GLU A 480 -19.35 -11.09 -14.86
N TYR A 481 -18.55 -10.02 -14.85
CA TYR A 481 -18.37 -9.09 -15.97
C TYR A 481 -16.89 -8.71 -16.22
N PRO A 482 -16.49 -8.50 -17.49
CA PRO A 482 -17.25 -8.82 -18.69
C PRO A 482 -17.39 -10.35 -18.83
N ASN A 483 -18.56 -10.79 -19.29
CA ASN A 483 -18.95 -12.20 -19.24
C ASN A 483 -18.21 -13.07 -20.29
N ASP A 484 -17.49 -12.46 -21.22
CA ASP A 484 -16.58 -13.09 -22.19
C ASP A 484 -15.10 -13.03 -21.75
N LEU A 485 -14.77 -12.43 -20.59
CA LEU A 485 -13.37 -12.30 -20.12
C LEU A 485 -12.67 -13.65 -20.02
N ARG A 486 -13.43 -14.68 -19.62
CA ARG A 486 -12.92 -16.04 -19.49
C ARG A 486 -12.50 -16.54 -20.87
N GLU A 487 -13.45 -16.75 -21.77
CA GLU A 487 -13.27 -17.30 -23.12
C GLU A 487 -12.18 -16.52 -23.89
N VAL A 488 -12.17 -15.20 -23.78
CA VAL A 488 -11.15 -14.35 -24.42
C VAL A 488 -9.73 -14.60 -23.86
N CYS A 489 -9.59 -14.86 -22.55
CA CYS A 489 -8.31 -15.29 -21.99
C CYS A 489 -7.95 -16.72 -22.42
N GLU A 490 -8.94 -17.62 -22.47
CA GLU A 490 -8.74 -19.02 -22.88
C GLU A 490 -8.21 -19.13 -24.32
N GLU A 491 -8.84 -18.41 -25.26
CA GLU A 491 -8.44 -18.36 -26.66
C GLU A 491 -7.07 -17.69 -26.85
N TYR A 492 -6.75 -16.65 -26.06
CA TYR A 492 -5.46 -15.98 -26.13
C TYR A 492 -4.32 -16.85 -25.59
N ALA A 493 -4.55 -17.57 -24.49
CA ALA A 493 -3.57 -18.50 -23.91
C ALA A 493 -3.13 -19.54 -24.94
N LYS A 494 -4.10 -20.08 -25.68
CA LYS A 494 -3.90 -21.11 -26.71
C LYS A 494 -3.12 -20.60 -27.93
N GLU A 495 -3.08 -19.29 -28.19
CA GLU A 495 -2.18 -18.70 -29.21
C GLU A 495 -0.80 -18.31 -28.64
N MET A 496 -0.73 -17.87 -27.37
CA MET A 496 0.54 -17.60 -26.70
C MET A 496 1.38 -18.86 -26.52
N GLU A 497 0.75 -19.99 -26.18
CA GLU A 497 1.42 -21.29 -26.04
C GLU A 497 2.03 -21.77 -27.36
N LYS A 498 1.32 -21.61 -28.50
CA LYS A 498 1.85 -21.92 -29.84
C LYS A 498 3.07 -21.05 -30.18
N LEU A 499 3.02 -19.76 -29.88
CA LEU A 499 4.14 -18.85 -30.10
C LEU A 499 5.32 -19.16 -29.16
N ALA A 500 5.03 -19.52 -27.91
CA ALA A 500 6.03 -19.90 -26.93
C ALA A 500 6.78 -21.17 -27.36
N CYS A 501 6.07 -22.21 -27.84
CA CYS A 501 6.71 -23.43 -28.35
C CYS A 501 7.65 -23.14 -29.53
N LYS A 502 7.20 -22.34 -30.51
CA LYS A 502 8.04 -21.89 -31.63
C LYS A 502 9.30 -21.16 -31.18
N LEU A 503 9.17 -20.22 -30.25
CA LEU A 503 10.30 -19.46 -29.72
C LEU A 503 11.26 -20.36 -28.92
N MET A 504 10.72 -21.31 -28.13
CA MET A 504 11.52 -22.31 -27.41
C MET A 504 12.31 -23.23 -28.35
N GLY A 505 11.74 -23.62 -29.50
CA GLY A 505 12.44 -24.39 -30.52
C GLY A 505 13.60 -23.63 -31.17
N LEU A 506 13.38 -22.37 -31.56
CA LEU A 506 14.47 -21.49 -32.04
C LEU A 506 15.57 -21.29 -30.98
N ILE A 507 15.17 -21.12 -29.70
CA ILE A 507 16.10 -21.00 -28.58
C ILE A 507 16.91 -22.30 -28.37
N ALA A 508 16.32 -23.48 -28.57
CA ALA A 508 17.03 -24.75 -28.51
C ALA A 508 18.06 -24.89 -29.64
N LEU A 509 17.64 -24.64 -30.88
CA LEU A 509 18.51 -24.66 -32.06
C LEU A 509 19.68 -23.67 -31.92
N SER A 510 19.44 -22.47 -31.37
CA SER A 510 20.48 -21.46 -31.15
C SER A 510 21.51 -21.83 -30.07
N LEU A 511 21.19 -22.80 -29.21
CA LEU A 511 22.10 -23.42 -28.24
C LEU A 511 22.78 -24.68 -28.80
N GLY A 512 22.54 -25.06 -30.06
CA GLY A 512 23.03 -26.29 -30.67
C GLY A 512 22.29 -27.56 -30.22
N LEU A 513 21.09 -27.40 -29.65
CA LEU A 513 20.24 -28.51 -29.17
C LEU A 513 19.16 -28.88 -30.21
N PRO A 514 18.57 -30.08 -30.14
CA PRO A 514 17.36 -30.42 -30.90
C PRO A 514 16.22 -29.42 -30.65
N GLU A 515 15.43 -29.10 -31.70
CA GLU A 515 14.31 -28.15 -31.60
C GLU A 515 13.31 -28.52 -30.49
N ASP A 516 13.02 -29.81 -30.33
CA ASP A 516 12.07 -30.35 -29.36
C ASP A 516 12.63 -30.48 -27.93
N ARG A 517 13.91 -30.14 -27.71
CA ARG A 517 14.65 -30.48 -26.48
C ARG A 517 14.03 -29.96 -25.18
N PHE A 518 13.26 -28.86 -25.24
CA PHE A 518 12.57 -28.31 -24.08
C PHE A 518 11.12 -28.79 -23.89
N HIS A 519 10.50 -29.47 -24.87
CA HIS A 519 9.07 -29.77 -24.86
C HIS A 519 8.61 -30.54 -23.62
N GLY A 520 9.35 -31.59 -23.23
CA GLY A 520 9.03 -32.42 -22.06
C GLY A 520 9.06 -31.68 -20.71
N PHE A 521 9.64 -30.47 -20.62
CA PHE A 521 9.56 -29.64 -19.42
C PHE A 521 8.21 -28.91 -19.28
N PHE A 522 7.42 -28.82 -20.36
CA PHE A 522 6.14 -28.09 -20.41
C PHE A 522 4.90 -29.00 -20.45
N GLU A 523 5.08 -30.32 -20.35
CA GLU A 523 3.99 -31.25 -20.05
C GLU A 523 3.41 -30.92 -18.66
N GLU A 524 2.10 -30.68 -18.54
CA GLU A 524 1.47 -30.12 -17.32
C GLU A 524 2.05 -28.76 -16.85
N GLN A 525 2.40 -27.88 -17.80
CA GLN A 525 2.98 -26.56 -17.54
C GLN A 525 2.20 -25.67 -16.53
N THR A 526 2.96 -24.82 -15.83
CA THR A 526 2.45 -23.91 -14.79
C THR A 526 2.35 -22.45 -15.26
N SER A 527 2.38 -22.23 -16.58
CA SER A 527 2.33 -20.93 -17.26
C SER A 527 1.05 -20.16 -16.96
N PHE A 528 1.07 -18.83 -17.08
CA PHE A 528 -0.12 -17.99 -16.87
C PHE A 528 -0.07 -16.66 -17.65
N ILE A 529 -1.25 -16.11 -17.93
CA ILE A 529 -1.43 -14.73 -18.42
C ILE A 529 -1.48 -13.79 -17.22
N ARG A 530 -1.17 -12.52 -17.43
CA ARG A 530 -1.33 -11.45 -16.44
C ARG A 530 -1.84 -10.22 -17.18
N LEU A 531 -2.85 -9.53 -16.64
CA LEU A 531 -3.36 -8.27 -17.22
C LEU A 531 -2.94 -7.13 -16.30
N ASN A 532 -2.07 -6.25 -16.79
CA ASN A 532 -1.60 -5.10 -16.03
C ASN A 532 -2.40 -3.85 -16.41
N HIS A 533 -2.85 -3.08 -15.42
CA HIS A 533 -3.37 -1.73 -15.58
C HIS A 533 -2.52 -0.77 -14.77
N TYR A 534 -2.02 0.28 -15.41
CA TYR A 534 -1.28 1.36 -14.75
C TYR A 534 -2.08 2.64 -14.96
N PRO A 535 -2.83 3.12 -13.95
CA PRO A 535 -3.51 4.41 -14.04
C PRO A 535 -2.50 5.57 -14.13
N PRO A 536 -2.92 6.77 -14.56
CA PRO A 536 -2.04 7.94 -14.61
C PRO A 536 -1.46 8.25 -13.22
N CYS A 537 -0.13 8.27 -13.10
CA CYS A 537 0.57 8.56 -11.85
C CYS A 537 0.95 10.06 -11.80
N PRO A 538 0.62 10.80 -10.73
CA PRO A 538 0.90 12.23 -10.64
C PRO A 538 2.36 12.57 -10.26
N VAL A 539 3.16 11.59 -9.84
CA VAL A 539 4.61 11.74 -9.59
C VAL A 539 5.41 10.66 -10.34
N PRO A 540 5.37 10.65 -11.68
CA PRO A 540 5.99 9.58 -12.46
C PRO A 540 7.50 9.47 -12.23
N ASP A 541 8.17 10.55 -11.83
CA ASP A 541 9.60 10.61 -11.50
C ASP A 541 9.96 10.03 -10.11
N LEU A 542 8.96 9.71 -9.29
CA LEU A 542 9.16 9.13 -7.95
C LEU A 542 8.68 7.68 -7.85
N ALA A 543 7.82 7.22 -8.76
CA ALA A 543 7.14 5.93 -8.69
C ALA A 543 7.49 5.01 -9.88
N LEU A 544 7.27 3.70 -9.71
CA LEU A 544 7.31 2.71 -10.78
C LEU A 544 6.03 1.89 -10.75
N GLY A 545 5.47 1.57 -11.92
CA GLY A 545 4.35 0.63 -12.03
C GLY A 545 4.79 -0.82 -11.78
N VAL A 546 6.04 -1.13 -12.13
CA VAL A 546 6.69 -2.41 -11.81
C VAL A 546 8.13 -2.13 -11.38
N GLY A 547 8.43 -2.28 -10.09
CA GLY A 547 9.79 -2.21 -9.57
C GLY A 547 10.74 -3.25 -10.20
N ARG A 548 12.04 -2.92 -10.20
CA ARG A 548 13.16 -3.69 -10.77
C ARG A 548 13.06 -5.20 -10.47
N HIS A 549 13.24 -6.05 -11.48
CA HIS A 549 13.31 -7.52 -11.31
C HIS A 549 13.87 -8.25 -12.55
N LYS A 550 14.25 -9.51 -12.36
CA LYS A 550 14.33 -10.54 -13.42
C LYS A 550 13.04 -11.41 -13.39
N ASP A 551 12.70 -12.03 -14.51
CA ASP A 551 11.55 -12.93 -14.59
C ASP A 551 11.94 -14.36 -14.18
N ALA A 552 11.21 -14.94 -13.24
CA ALA A 552 11.52 -16.26 -12.66
C ALA A 552 11.21 -17.47 -13.56
N PHE A 553 10.76 -17.23 -14.80
CA PHE A 553 10.11 -18.24 -15.65
C PHE A 553 11.07 -18.72 -16.76
N ALA A 554 10.58 -19.45 -17.76
CA ALA A 554 11.39 -19.79 -18.93
C ALA A 554 11.38 -18.64 -19.94
N LEU A 555 10.20 -18.21 -20.37
CA LEU A 555 10.03 -17.17 -21.40
C LEU A 555 8.85 -16.27 -21.05
N THR A 556 8.99 -14.96 -21.26
CA THR A 556 7.87 -14.02 -21.16
C THR A 556 7.52 -13.49 -22.55
N ILE A 557 6.23 -13.48 -22.89
CA ILE A 557 5.67 -12.93 -24.14
C ILE A 557 4.75 -11.77 -23.75
N LEU A 558 5.18 -10.54 -23.99
CA LEU A 558 4.54 -9.31 -23.52
C LEU A 558 3.86 -8.55 -24.65
N ALA A 559 2.53 -8.44 -24.58
CA ALA A 559 1.80 -7.38 -25.28
C ALA A 559 1.90 -6.07 -24.47
N GLN A 560 2.11 -4.93 -25.14
CA GLN A 560 1.89 -3.60 -24.56
C GLN A 560 1.14 -2.70 -25.53
N ASP A 561 0.41 -1.72 -24.99
CA ASP A 561 -0.26 -0.69 -25.77
C ASP A 561 0.71 0.41 -26.28
N ASP A 562 0.15 1.43 -26.93
CA ASP A 562 0.90 2.53 -27.57
C ASP A 562 1.53 3.52 -26.57
N VAL A 563 1.24 3.41 -25.26
CA VAL A 563 1.83 4.28 -24.23
C VAL A 563 3.27 3.87 -23.92
N GLY A 564 3.61 2.59 -24.05
CA GLY A 564 4.96 2.08 -23.75
C GLY A 564 5.34 2.26 -22.28
N GLY A 565 6.64 2.28 -21.97
CA GLY A 565 7.13 2.43 -20.59
C GLY A 565 7.73 1.17 -19.97
N LEU A 566 7.93 0.09 -20.72
CA LEU A 566 8.92 -0.92 -20.30
C LEU A 566 10.33 -0.31 -20.40
N GLU A 567 11.14 -0.50 -19.37
CA GLU A 567 12.58 -0.22 -19.41
C GLU A 567 13.38 -1.48 -19.11
N VAL A 568 14.41 -1.72 -19.92
CA VAL A 568 15.32 -2.86 -19.83
C VAL A 568 16.72 -2.34 -19.53
N LYS A 569 17.44 -3.01 -18.62
CA LYS A 569 18.79 -2.61 -18.24
C LYS A 569 19.82 -3.24 -19.17
N ARG A 570 20.58 -2.43 -19.90
CA ARG A 570 21.59 -2.90 -20.86
C ARG A 570 22.78 -3.54 -20.15
N LYS A 571 23.22 -4.71 -20.62
CA LYS A 571 24.30 -5.49 -20.00
C LYS A 571 25.68 -4.80 -20.06
N THR A 572 25.95 -4.04 -21.13
CA THR A 572 27.29 -3.50 -21.43
C THR A 572 27.73 -2.34 -20.54
N ASP A 573 26.78 -1.58 -20.00
CA ASP A 573 27.01 -0.37 -19.20
C ASP A 573 26.06 -0.20 -18.00
N GLY A 574 25.04 -1.05 -17.88
CA GLY A 574 24.09 -1.03 -16.77
C GLY A 574 23.00 0.05 -16.88
N GLU A 575 22.93 0.79 -17.99
CA GLU A 575 21.96 1.87 -18.18
C GLU A 575 20.55 1.37 -18.50
N TRP A 576 19.54 2.17 -18.11
CA TRP A 576 18.13 1.86 -18.32
C TRP A 576 17.66 2.39 -19.67
N LEU A 577 17.08 1.51 -20.50
CA LEU A 577 16.68 1.82 -21.86
C LEU A 577 15.18 1.63 -22.07
N TRP A 578 14.52 2.67 -22.57
CA TRP A 578 13.08 2.66 -22.83
C TRP A 578 12.72 1.89 -24.11
N VAL A 579 11.91 0.84 -23.96
CA VAL A 579 11.52 -0.06 -25.05
C VAL A 579 10.33 0.53 -25.82
N LYS A 580 10.62 1.04 -27.02
CA LYS A 580 9.62 1.63 -27.92
C LYS A 580 8.55 0.61 -28.32
N PRO A 581 7.25 0.89 -28.14
CA PRO A 581 6.17 0.08 -28.70
C PRO A 581 6.28 -0.03 -30.22
N THR A 582 6.40 -1.25 -30.73
CA THR A 582 6.22 -1.56 -32.15
C THR A 582 4.78 -2.04 -32.36
N PRO A 583 3.98 -1.41 -33.26
CA PRO A 583 2.61 -1.83 -33.52
C PRO A 583 2.51 -3.31 -33.89
N ASN A 584 1.54 -4.02 -33.30
CA ASN A 584 1.30 -5.46 -33.48
C ASN A 584 2.49 -6.38 -33.11
N ALA A 585 3.56 -5.89 -32.47
CA ALA A 585 4.65 -6.75 -32.02
C ALA A 585 4.43 -7.31 -30.60
N TYR A 586 5.12 -8.41 -30.29
CA TYR A 586 5.34 -8.86 -28.92
C TYR A 586 6.77 -8.59 -28.48
N ILE A 587 6.96 -8.18 -27.23
CA ILE A 587 8.27 -8.17 -26.57
C ILE A 587 8.50 -9.55 -25.96
N ILE A 588 9.65 -10.14 -26.22
CA ILE A 588 10.07 -11.43 -25.70
C ILE A 588 11.25 -11.21 -24.75
N ASN A 589 11.26 -11.89 -23.60
CA ASN A 589 12.45 -11.98 -22.75
C ASN A 589 12.66 -13.37 -22.16
N VAL A 590 13.94 -13.75 -22.03
CA VAL A 590 14.33 -15.00 -21.37
C VAL A 590 14.28 -14.81 -19.85
N GLY A 591 13.77 -15.83 -19.15
CA GLY A 591 13.70 -15.85 -17.70
C GLY A 591 14.83 -16.65 -17.04
N ASP A 592 14.86 -16.60 -15.71
CA ASP A 592 15.84 -17.26 -14.84
C ASP A 592 16.02 -18.75 -15.17
N ILE A 593 14.96 -19.45 -15.61
CA ILE A 593 15.02 -20.89 -15.94
C ILE A 593 15.87 -21.13 -17.19
N ILE A 594 15.78 -20.25 -18.21
CA ILE A 594 16.64 -20.32 -19.40
C ILE A 594 18.08 -19.97 -19.05
N GLN A 595 18.32 -19.05 -18.12
CA GLN A 595 19.67 -18.75 -17.63
C GLN A 595 20.30 -19.96 -16.92
N VAL A 596 19.54 -20.67 -16.10
CA VAL A 596 20.02 -21.89 -15.43
C VAL A 596 20.22 -23.03 -16.42
N TRP A 597 19.21 -23.36 -17.26
CA TRP A 597 19.31 -24.40 -18.29
C TRP A 597 20.49 -24.18 -19.25
N SER A 598 20.72 -22.93 -19.69
CA SER A 598 21.82 -22.57 -20.60
C SER A 598 23.17 -22.33 -19.91
N ASN A 599 23.27 -22.56 -18.60
CA ASN A 599 24.50 -22.41 -17.81
C ASN A 599 25.17 -21.02 -17.95
N ASP A 600 24.38 -19.94 -17.82
CA ASP A 600 24.74 -18.53 -18.10
C ASP A 600 25.08 -18.19 -19.57
N THR A 601 24.85 -19.07 -20.56
CA THR A 601 25.05 -18.74 -21.98
C THR A 601 24.04 -17.67 -22.43
N TYR A 602 22.79 -17.81 -22.00
CA TYR A 602 21.79 -16.74 -22.00
C TYR A 602 21.55 -16.29 -20.56
N GLU A 603 21.14 -15.03 -20.37
CA GLU A 603 20.95 -14.45 -19.04
C GLU A 603 19.67 -13.62 -19.03
N SER A 604 18.81 -13.85 -18.04
CA SER A 604 17.59 -13.06 -17.84
C SER A 604 17.95 -11.65 -17.40
N VAL A 605 17.34 -10.63 -17.99
CA VAL A 605 17.77 -9.24 -17.77
C VAL A 605 16.84 -8.48 -16.82
N GLU A 606 17.47 -7.63 -16.02
CA GLU A 606 16.78 -6.76 -15.08
C GLU A 606 15.95 -5.71 -15.82
N HIS A 607 14.65 -5.65 -15.53
CA HIS A 607 13.71 -4.76 -16.18
C HIS A 607 12.70 -4.16 -15.18
N ARG A 608 12.12 -3.01 -15.53
CA ARG A 608 11.12 -2.26 -14.75
C ARG A 608 10.03 -1.69 -15.65
N ALA A 609 8.87 -1.34 -15.11
CA ALA A 609 7.84 -0.61 -15.83
C ALA A 609 7.59 0.76 -15.22
N MET A 610 7.69 1.77 -16.07
CA MET A 610 7.46 3.18 -15.81
C MET A 610 5.96 3.48 -15.74
N VAL A 611 5.63 4.51 -14.98
CA VAL A 611 4.31 5.17 -14.99
C VAL A 611 4.44 6.55 -15.63
N ASN A 612 3.31 7.13 -16.05
CA ASN A 612 3.26 8.47 -16.62
C ASN A 612 2.01 9.21 -16.11
N SER A 613 1.99 10.54 -16.22
CA SER A 613 0.90 11.39 -15.70
C SER A 613 -0.24 11.68 -16.69
N GLY A 614 -0.08 11.33 -17.96
CA GLY A 614 -1.02 11.75 -19.02
C GLY A 614 -2.03 10.69 -19.47
N ARG A 615 -1.64 9.40 -19.47
CA ARG A 615 -2.46 8.29 -19.98
C ARG A 615 -2.30 7.04 -19.12
N GLU A 616 -3.39 6.31 -18.93
CA GLU A 616 -3.32 4.93 -18.45
C GLU A 616 -2.62 4.02 -19.47
N ARG A 617 -1.90 3.02 -18.98
CA ARG A 617 -1.19 2.01 -19.78
C ARG A 617 -1.74 0.62 -19.46
N PHE A 618 -1.85 -0.22 -20.48
CA PHE A 618 -2.13 -1.65 -20.35
C PHE A 618 -0.99 -2.50 -20.91
N SER A 619 -0.76 -3.66 -20.31
CA SER A 619 0.16 -4.67 -20.87
C SER A 619 -0.20 -6.07 -20.41
N ILE A 620 -0.04 -7.04 -21.30
CA ILE A 620 -0.51 -8.42 -21.14
C ILE A 620 0.67 -9.38 -21.37
N PRO A 621 1.48 -9.66 -20.32
CA PRO A 621 2.46 -10.75 -20.37
C PRO A 621 1.81 -12.12 -20.18
N TYR A 622 2.23 -13.07 -21.02
CA TYR A 622 2.14 -14.50 -20.78
C TYR A 622 3.52 -14.99 -20.30
N PHE A 623 3.56 -15.73 -19.20
CA PHE A 623 4.79 -16.31 -18.65
C PHE A 623 4.79 -17.82 -18.87
N LEU A 624 5.67 -18.33 -19.74
CA LEU A 624 5.90 -19.75 -19.95
C LEU A 624 6.68 -20.33 -18.76
N ALA A 625 6.09 -21.27 -18.04
CA ALA A 625 6.67 -21.90 -16.86
C ALA A 625 6.54 -23.43 -16.91
N PRO A 626 7.59 -24.20 -16.58
CA PRO A 626 7.58 -25.65 -16.71
C PRO A 626 6.63 -26.33 -15.71
N ALA A 627 6.52 -27.66 -15.80
CA ALA A 627 5.77 -28.49 -14.88
C ALA A 627 6.21 -28.29 -13.41
N HIS A 628 5.29 -28.45 -12.46
CA HIS A 628 5.59 -28.27 -11.03
C HIS A 628 6.62 -29.28 -10.49
N TYR A 629 6.71 -30.47 -11.10
CA TYR A 629 7.69 -31.50 -10.75
C TYR A 629 9.08 -31.29 -11.36
N THR A 630 9.25 -30.37 -12.32
CA THR A 630 10.51 -30.13 -13.03
C THR A 630 11.62 -29.71 -12.07
N ASN A 631 12.76 -30.40 -12.13
CA ASN A 631 14.01 -29.97 -11.52
C ASN A 631 14.79 -29.09 -12.50
N VAL A 632 15.01 -27.84 -12.14
CA VAL A 632 15.76 -26.86 -12.94
C VAL A 632 17.23 -26.95 -12.53
N GLN A 633 18.09 -27.22 -13.52
CA GLN A 633 19.54 -27.37 -13.40
C GLN A 633 20.18 -27.11 -14.77
N PRO A 634 21.49 -26.84 -14.87
CA PRO A 634 22.17 -26.73 -16.17
C PRO A 634 21.96 -27.99 -17.02
N LEU A 635 21.68 -27.80 -18.31
CA LEU A 635 21.56 -28.92 -19.24
C LEU A 635 22.93 -29.56 -19.45
N GLU A 636 22.99 -30.90 -19.34
CA GLU A 636 24.23 -31.66 -19.40
C GLU A 636 24.96 -31.40 -20.72
N GLU A 637 24.21 -31.29 -21.81
CA GLU A 637 24.64 -30.98 -23.17
C GLU A 637 25.36 -29.62 -23.32
N LEU A 638 25.12 -28.69 -22.39
CA LEU A 638 25.72 -27.35 -22.35
C LEU A 638 26.81 -27.23 -21.26
N THR A 639 27.17 -28.34 -20.62
CA THR A 639 28.23 -28.43 -19.62
C THR A 639 29.35 -29.36 -20.05
N ASN A 640 30.58 -29.06 -19.63
CA ASN A 640 31.76 -29.91 -19.84
C ASN A 640 32.85 -29.51 -18.84
N GLN A 641 34.06 -30.06 -18.96
CA GLN A 641 35.18 -29.73 -18.07
C GLN A 641 35.54 -28.23 -18.12
N GLN A 642 35.44 -27.58 -19.27
CA GLN A 642 35.79 -26.17 -19.46
C GLN A 642 34.63 -25.21 -19.13
N ASN A 643 33.39 -25.69 -19.15
CA ASN A 643 32.18 -24.98 -18.72
C ASN A 643 31.40 -25.86 -17.73
N PRO A 644 31.88 -26.03 -16.49
CA PRO A 644 31.19 -26.85 -15.49
C PRO A 644 29.81 -26.26 -15.14
N ALA A 645 28.92 -27.11 -14.63
CA ALA A 645 27.60 -26.67 -14.15
C ALA A 645 27.74 -25.59 -13.06
N LYS A 646 27.15 -24.41 -13.28
CA LYS A 646 27.24 -23.23 -12.40
C LYS A 646 26.13 -23.16 -11.35
N TYR A 647 25.15 -24.08 -11.41
CA TYR A 647 23.96 -24.07 -10.55
C TYR A 647 23.67 -25.46 -9.98
N LYS A 648 23.28 -25.51 -8.70
CA LYS A 648 22.78 -26.69 -8.00
C LYS A 648 21.29 -26.89 -8.36
N PRO A 649 20.79 -28.13 -8.51
CA PRO A 649 19.42 -28.39 -8.93
C PRO A 649 18.37 -27.90 -7.92
N TYR A 650 17.23 -27.41 -8.41
CA TYR A 650 16.07 -27.06 -7.57
C TYR A 650 14.74 -27.43 -8.23
N ASN A 651 13.75 -27.85 -7.42
CA ASN A 651 12.41 -28.14 -7.92
C ASN A 651 11.61 -26.84 -8.16
N TRP A 652 11.04 -26.72 -9.37
CA TRP A 652 10.27 -25.56 -9.78
C TRP A 652 9.01 -25.33 -8.94
N GLY A 653 8.24 -26.38 -8.62
CA GLY A 653 7.02 -26.26 -7.81
C GLY A 653 7.27 -25.67 -6.43
N LYS A 654 8.29 -26.16 -5.71
CA LYS A 654 8.68 -25.64 -4.38
C LYS A 654 9.23 -24.21 -4.46
N TYR A 655 9.95 -23.86 -5.53
CA TYR A 655 10.38 -22.47 -5.80
C TYR A 655 9.18 -21.54 -6.05
N LEU A 656 8.24 -21.95 -6.92
CA LEU A 656 7.03 -21.20 -7.27
C LEU A 656 6.11 -20.98 -6.07
N VAL A 657 5.88 -22.02 -5.24
CA VAL A 657 5.07 -21.91 -4.01
C VAL A 657 5.70 -20.95 -3.01
N THR A 658 7.02 -20.98 -2.84
CA THR A 658 7.77 -20.03 -1.99
C THR A 658 7.61 -18.59 -2.51
N ARG A 659 7.82 -18.39 -3.82
CA ARG A 659 7.66 -17.11 -4.52
C ARG A 659 6.22 -16.58 -4.54
N LYS A 660 5.20 -17.44 -4.43
CA LYS A 660 3.80 -17.02 -4.33
C LYS A 660 3.41 -16.65 -2.89
N ARG A 661 3.86 -17.40 -1.88
CA ARG A 661 3.59 -17.13 -0.44
C ARG A 661 4.22 -15.83 0.07
N SER A 662 5.43 -15.49 -0.37
CA SER A 662 6.14 -14.25 0.01
C SER A 662 5.45 -12.96 -0.45
N ASN A 663 4.47 -13.01 -1.36
CA ASN A 663 3.65 -11.83 -1.71
C ASN A 663 2.57 -11.50 -0.65
N PHE A 664 2.27 -12.43 0.27
CA PHE A 664 1.24 -12.27 1.30
C PHE A 664 1.85 -12.16 2.70
N GLN A 665 2.95 -12.87 2.93
CA GLN A 665 3.67 -12.94 4.21
C GLN A 665 5.09 -12.44 4.01
N LYS A 666 5.46 -11.36 4.70
CA LYS A 666 6.86 -10.91 4.78
C LYS A 666 7.65 -11.98 5.52
N LEU A 667 8.57 -12.63 4.82
CA LEU A 667 9.47 -13.63 5.40
C LEU A 667 10.68 -12.91 5.99
N ASP A 668 11.23 -13.43 7.09
CA ASP A 668 12.46 -12.91 7.72
C ASP A 668 13.74 -13.38 7.00
N VAL A 669 13.61 -13.77 5.73
CA VAL A 669 14.68 -14.24 4.83
C VAL A 669 14.50 -13.62 3.45
N GLU A 670 15.58 -13.58 2.66
CA GLU A 670 15.52 -13.03 1.30
C GLU A 670 14.51 -13.78 0.42
N ASN A 671 13.84 -13.04 -0.48
CA ASN A 671 13.01 -13.64 -1.53
C ASN A 671 13.87 -14.55 -2.41
N LEU A 672 13.56 -15.84 -2.44
CA LEU A 672 14.32 -16.86 -3.18
C LEU A 672 14.56 -16.46 -4.66
N GLN A 673 15.83 -16.43 -5.08
CA GLN A 673 16.30 -16.16 -6.45
C GLN A 673 17.26 -17.26 -6.91
N ILE A 674 17.51 -17.38 -8.23
CA ILE A 674 18.48 -18.38 -8.75
C ILE A 674 19.91 -18.24 -8.21
N HIS A 675 20.33 -17.07 -7.71
CA HIS A 675 21.66 -16.93 -7.11
C HIS A 675 21.83 -17.78 -5.84
N HIS A 676 20.75 -18.13 -5.12
CA HIS A 676 20.78 -19.02 -3.96
C HIS A 676 21.20 -20.45 -4.33
N PHE A 677 21.06 -20.80 -5.61
CA PHE A 677 21.45 -22.09 -6.17
C PHE A 677 22.77 -22.01 -6.97
N LYS A 678 23.38 -20.83 -7.11
CA LYS A 678 24.63 -20.68 -7.85
C LYS A 678 25.78 -21.32 -7.06
N ILE A 679 26.65 -22.04 -7.76
CA ILE A 679 27.83 -22.68 -7.20
C ILE A 679 28.91 -21.60 -7.02
N PRO A 680 29.52 -21.46 -5.82
CA PRO A 680 30.62 -20.52 -5.58
C PRO A 680 31.79 -20.75 -6.55
N GLU A 681 32.44 -19.68 -6.99
CA GLU A 681 33.56 -19.77 -7.94
C GLU A 681 34.74 -20.62 -7.40
N SER A 682 34.91 -20.69 -6.07
CA SER A 682 35.84 -21.61 -5.42
C SER A 682 35.48 -23.10 -5.60
N GLU A 683 34.19 -23.46 -5.49
CA GLU A 683 33.68 -24.82 -5.76
C GLU A 683 33.72 -25.19 -7.27
N LEU A 684 34.01 -24.22 -8.16
CA LEU A 684 34.21 -24.41 -9.59
C LEU A 684 35.70 -24.49 -9.97
N ALA A 685 36.56 -23.69 -9.31
CA ALA A 685 38.01 -23.75 -9.48
C ALA A 685 38.57 -25.13 -9.11
N GLU A 686 38.12 -25.72 -8.00
CA GLU A 686 38.47 -27.08 -7.55
C GLU A 686 38.00 -28.22 -8.49
N LYS A 687 37.39 -27.90 -9.63
CA LYS A 687 36.98 -28.84 -10.69
C LYS A 687 37.65 -28.58 -12.04
N LEU A 688 38.51 -27.56 -12.10
CA LEU A 688 39.28 -27.15 -13.29
C LEU A 688 40.76 -27.53 -13.20
N ASP A 689 41.25 -27.81 -11.98
CA ASP A 689 42.51 -28.50 -11.67
C ASP A 689 42.33 -30.04 -11.65
#